data_AF-A0ABD1W3I1-F1
#
_entry.id   AF-A0ABD1W3I1-F1
#
_cell.length_a   1.000
_cell.length_b   1.000
_cell.length_c   1.000
_cell.angle_alpha   90.00
_cell.angle_beta   90.00
_cell.angle_gamma   90.00
#
_symmetry.space_group_name_H-M   'P 1'
#
loop_
_entity.id
_entity.type
_entity.pdbx_description
1 polymer ?
#
loop_
_entity_poly.entity_id
_entity_poly.type
_entity_poly.pdbx_seq_one_letter_code
_entity_poly.pdbx_strand_id
1 'polypeptide(L)'
;MLLRLNPFTIDSISLTHGESLSAGTVFLVMIACAFEKVMQDSLPDLFDAQPDLLFQLVTMLNPSVLQEKGVPVYSIIQEPGNFVITFPRSYHGGFNFGLNCAEAVNFAPADWLPHGGFGSELYRRYRKAAVISHDELVCVVGKSEFDSRVSTYLKKELVRINNKEKTWRERLWRNGIIRASPMSPREQPEYVGTEEDPTCVICQQSLYLSAVACNCRPSASVCLEHWDRLCECKPNKLCLFYRHTLKELNDLVLRTDKTNSDETSGDSQRDLCSEKAVTLAKKVKGGHVTHLQLAEEWLLRSHVILKNPYSKDAYASSLKEAEQFLWAGSEMDHVRDMAKNMIEAQNWAEAVRDCLSKVKLWSCNRNHDTQRMRIDHVKELLRLGNAPCCEPSHLQLKEYYQEGSKLIEEINSALSVCSEISVADWEILYSKALDSPIYVEESEKLRCKLSSVKVWVDSVRNCISEKSPGAVEVDVLYKLEAEILELQLQLPEAELLSDLTKQVKSCRAQCNKMLEDSISLKVVKLSCFSKNGMVLLVNIPELNLLKQYYSDTISWVSRVNLVLVNVHEREDQENVVDELTHIHRDGSSMKIHVDELPRVGIELKKACCRVKALKALHCKMSMDFIQQLIMEATTLQIEKEKLFVEISRRHAVAVQWEEKAKHVLASEEQMSEFEDILRASEDIYIILPSLIHVKDAVSMAKAWLDKSKPFLSHDLPIISASNSYLKVAALKKLVAESKLLKVYLEECSVAEEVLKKCMEWEQDASSLLQDAENLWKIDSIGAGNTSCLIPGFQNCLLSLESTIGSWSFSWS
;
A
#
# COMPACT_ATOMS: atom_id res chain seq x y z
N MET A 1 6.63 19.97 -65.48
CA MET A 1 7.16 21.24 -64.95
C MET A 1 5.99 21.96 -64.28
N LEU A 2 6.14 22.49 -63.08
CA LEU A 2 5.04 23.12 -62.32
C LEU A 2 5.47 24.54 -61.93
N LEU A 3 4.64 25.54 -62.22
CA LEU A 3 4.86 26.93 -61.80
C LEU A 3 4.16 27.15 -60.45
N ARG A 4 4.93 27.45 -59.41
CA ARG A 4 4.44 27.75 -58.06
C ARG A 4 4.51 29.26 -57.86
N LEU A 5 3.34 29.87 -57.72
CA LEU A 5 3.19 31.16 -57.08
C LEU A 5 3.01 30.86 -55.59
N ASN A 6 3.97 31.25 -54.75
CA ASN A 6 3.76 31.12 -53.32
C ASN A 6 2.72 32.17 -52.92
N PRO A 7 1.50 31.77 -52.54
CA PRO A 7 0.37 32.69 -52.64
C PRO A 7 0.41 33.74 -51.51
N PHE A 8 1.23 33.51 -50.47
CA PHE A 8 1.53 34.44 -49.38
C PHE A 8 2.61 35.46 -49.65
N THR A 9 3.16 35.49 -50.87
CA THR A 9 4.38 36.25 -51.15
C THR A 9 5.45 35.95 -50.09
N ILE A 10 5.50 34.70 -49.62
CA ILE A 10 6.35 34.23 -48.52
C ILE A 10 7.58 33.54 -49.08
N ASP A 11 8.69 33.61 -48.34
CA ASP A 11 9.88 32.90 -48.72
C ASP A 11 9.64 31.39 -48.70
N SER A 12 10.29 30.67 -49.60
CA SER A 12 10.36 29.21 -49.53
C SER A 12 11.78 28.73 -49.73
N ILE A 13 12.23 27.81 -48.87
CA ILE A 13 13.51 27.13 -49.01
C ILE A 13 13.26 25.68 -49.40
N SER A 14 14.05 25.17 -50.34
CA SER A 14 13.99 23.76 -50.75
C SER A 14 15.37 23.10 -50.69
N LEU A 15 15.43 21.85 -50.22
CA LEU A 15 16.63 21.04 -50.06
C LEU A 15 16.46 19.73 -50.84
N THR A 16 17.48 19.31 -51.59
CA THR A 16 17.51 17.99 -52.25
C THR A 16 18.41 17.03 -51.48
N HIS A 17 17.92 15.82 -51.15
CA HIS A 17 18.64 14.82 -50.34
C HIS A 17 19.35 13.74 -51.18
N GLY A 18 20.48 13.22 -50.67
CA GLY A 18 21.16 11.98 -51.14
C GLY A 18 22.58 12.16 -51.67
N GLU A 19 23.45 11.15 -51.54
CA GLU A 19 24.85 11.18 -52.01
C GLU A 19 25.07 10.51 -53.40
N SER A 20 24.02 9.99 -54.06
CA SER A 20 24.21 9.11 -55.24
C SER A 20 23.11 9.12 -56.32
N LEU A 21 22.18 10.08 -56.30
CA LEU A 21 21.19 10.21 -57.39
C LEU A 21 21.60 11.32 -58.37
N SER A 22 21.80 10.93 -59.64
CA SER A 22 22.38 11.70 -60.74
C SER A 22 21.49 12.81 -61.34
N ALA A 23 20.71 13.55 -60.56
CA ALA A 23 19.70 14.44 -61.14
C ALA A 23 19.58 15.81 -60.47
N GLY A 24 19.94 16.85 -61.23
CA GLY A 24 19.64 18.24 -60.88
C GLY A 24 18.19 18.64 -61.15
N THR A 25 17.70 19.65 -60.44
CA THR A 25 16.41 20.30 -60.69
C THR A 25 16.63 21.68 -61.30
N VAL A 26 15.97 22.01 -62.42
CA VAL A 26 16.05 23.36 -62.99
C VAL A 26 14.98 24.25 -62.39
N PHE A 27 15.35 25.34 -61.73
CA PHE A 27 14.40 26.38 -61.30
C PHE A 27 14.51 27.60 -62.18
N LEU A 28 13.36 28.13 -62.60
CA LEU A 28 13.24 29.41 -63.29
C LEU A 28 12.66 30.44 -62.34
N VAL A 29 13.29 31.60 -62.15
CA VAL A 29 12.81 32.67 -61.25
C VAL A 29 12.47 33.93 -62.05
N MET A 30 11.30 34.53 -61.78
CA MET A 30 10.71 35.60 -62.58
C MET A 30 10.07 36.72 -61.73
N ILE A 31 10.11 37.97 -62.23
CA ILE A 31 9.54 39.16 -61.56
C ILE A 31 8.02 39.22 -61.70
N ALA A 32 7.29 39.29 -60.58
CA ALA A 32 5.82 39.17 -60.52
C ALA A 32 5.02 40.07 -61.47
N CYS A 33 5.13 41.41 -61.40
CA CYS A 33 4.20 42.29 -62.12
C CYS A 33 4.31 42.16 -63.65
N ALA A 34 5.53 41.94 -64.16
CA ALA A 34 5.75 41.79 -65.60
C ALA A 34 5.32 40.39 -66.07
N PHE A 35 5.58 39.36 -65.27
CA PHE A 35 5.14 38.00 -65.52
C PHE A 35 3.61 37.89 -65.58
N GLU A 36 2.90 38.43 -64.59
CA GLU A 36 1.42 38.39 -64.51
C GLU A 36 0.77 38.98 -65.76
N LYS A 37 1.29 40.13 -66.21
CA LYS A 37 0.80 40.81 -67.42
C LYS A 37 1.04 39.96 -68.66
N VAL A 38 2.25 39.43 -68.85
CA VAL A 38 2.57 38.61 -70.03
C VAL A 38 1.75 37.30 -70.03
N MET A 39 1.50 36.71 -68.86
CA MET A 39 0.62 35.55 -68.73
C MET A 39 -0.82 35.87 -69.14
N GLN A 40 -1.37 36.99 -68.68
CA GLN A 40 -2.71 37.45 -69.06
C GLN A 40 -2.81 37.75 -70.56
N ASP A 41 -1.83 38.46 -71.11
CA ASP A 41 -1.78 38.80 -72.53
C ASP A 41 -1.61 37.56 -73.43
N SER A 42 -0.93 36.52 -72.94
CA SER A 42 -0.67 35.30 -73.70
C SER A 42 -1.80 34.28 -73.63
N LEU A 43 -2.65 34.33 -72.59
CA LEU A 43 -3.70 33.35 -72.31
C LEU A 43 -5.05 34.02 -71.91
N PRO A 44 -5.56 35.00 -72.66
CA PRO A 44 -6.69 35.83 -72.23
C PRO A 44 -7.97 35.02 -71.96
N ASP A 45 -8.33 34.09 -72.85
CA ASP A 45 -9.54 33.26 -72.71
C ASP A 45 -9.52 32.42 -71.43
N LEU A 46 -8.34 31.98 -70.99
CA LEU A 46 -8.18 31.17 -69.79
C LEU A 46 -8.30 32.02 -68.52
N PHE A 47 -7.86 33.29 -68.56
CA PHE A 47 -8.05 34.25 -67.48
C PHE A 47 -9.48 34.78 -67.37
N ASP A 48 -10.19 34.90 -68.50
CA ASP A 48 -11.61 35.24 -68.50
C ASP A 48 -12.45 34.11 -67.89
N ALA A 49 -12.11 32.85 -68.20
CA ALA A 49 -12.75 31.68 -67.60
C ALA A 49 -12.36 31.48 -66.12
N GLN A 50 -11.10 31.76 -65.76
CA GLN A 50 -10.54 31.56 -64.42
C GLN A 50 -9.67 32.76 -63.99
N PRO A 51 -10.27 33.79 -63.36
CA PRO A 51 -9.54 34.99 -62.94
C PRO A 51 -8.42 34.73 -61.91
N ASP A 52 -8.50 33.63 -61.17
CA ASP A 52 -7.53 33.21 -60.15
C ASP A 52 -6.46 32.25 -60.69
N LEU A 53 -6.37 32.07 -62.01
CA LEU A 53 -5.44 31.13 -62.67
C LEU A 53 -3.99 31.28 -62.20
N LEU A 54 -3.53 32.50 -61.93
CA LEU A 54 -2.16 32.76 -61.44
C LEU A 54 -1.87 32.05 -60.11
N PHE A 55 -2.90 31.79 -59.31
CA PHE A 55 -2.75 31.10 -58.04
C PHE A 55 -2.96 29.58 -58.12
N GLN A 56 -3.10 29.02 -59.32
CA GLN A 56 -3.31 27.60 -59.57
C GLN A 56 -2.06 26.99 -60.25
N LEU A 57 -1.66 25.81 -59.80
CA LEU A 57 -0.42 25.10 -60.19
C LEU A 57 -0.50 24.39 -61.57
N VAL A 58 -1.28 24.92 -62.52
CA VAL A 58 -1.71 24.14 -63.69
C VAL A 58 -1.21 24.66 -65.04
N THR A 59 -0.75 25.90 -65.11
CA THR A 59 -0.41 26.56 -66.38
C THR A 59 1.08 26.82 -66.50
N MET A 60 1.66 26.50 -67.65
CA MET A 60 3.06 26.78 -67.98
C MET A 60 3.16 27.64 -69.23
N LEU A 61 4.07 28.61 -69.19
CA LEU A 61 4.49 29.36 -70.36
C LEU A 61 5.98 29.11 -70.62
N ASN A 62 6.34 28.93 -71.89
CA ASN A 62 7.73 28.73 -72.26
C ASN A 62 8.57 29.95 -71.85
N PRO A 63 9.70 29.78 -71.13
CA PRO A 63 10.58 30.88 -70.73
C PRO A 63 11.01 31.82 -71.85
N SER A 64 11.19 31.30 -73.07
CA SER A 64 11.54 32.11 -74.23
C SER A 64 10.48 33.17 -74.55
N VAL A 65 9.19 32.83 -74.39
CA VAL A 65 8.07 33.78 -74.60
C VAL A 65 8.14 34.91 -73.58
N LEU A 66 8.52 34.61 -72.34
CA LEU A 66 8.66 35.60 -71.27
C LEU A 66 9.85 36.53 -71.53
N GLN A 67 10.98 35.97 -71.95
CA GLN A 67 12.18 36.73 -72.29
C GLN A 67 11.95 37.65 -73.51
N GLU A 68 11.28 37.16 -74.55
CA GLU A 68 10.88 37.96 -75.73
C GLU A 68 10.01 39.16 -75.36
N LYS A 69 9.20 39.02 -74.30
CA LYS A 69 8.34 40.08 -73.76
C LYS A 69 9.03 40.93 -72.68
N GLY A 70 10.35 40.76 -72.49
CA GLY A 70 11.16 41.57 -71.58
C GLY A 70 11.03 41.19 -70.10
N VAL A 71 10.50 40.01 -69.77
CA VAL A 71 10.46 39.50 -68.39
C VAL A 71 11.82 38.85 -68.07
N PRO A 72 12.55 39.29 -67.03
CA PRO A 72 13.77 38.62 -66.61
C PRO A 72 13.47 37.20 -66.13
N VAL A 73 14.16 36.21 -66.72
CA VAL A 73 14.07 34.80 -66.34
C VAL A 73 15.47 34.28 -66.07
N TYR A 74 15.68 33.72 -64.89
CA TYR A 74 16.95 33.13 -64.45
C TYR A 74 16.79 31.63 -64.26
N SER A 75 17.78 30.82 -64.65
CA SER A 75 17.78 29.36 -64.45
C SER A 75 18.92 28.90 -63.55
N ILE A 76 18.67 27.98 -62.64
CA ILE A 76 19.69 27.31 -61.81
C ILE A 76 19.52 25.79 -61.84
N ILE A 77 20.60 25.04 -61.61
CA ILE A 77 20.56 23.58 -61.39
C ILE A 77 20.75 23.33 -59.89
N GLN A 78 19.79 22.70 -59.23
CA GLN A 78 19.88 22.31 -57.82
C GLN A 78 20.49 20.90 -57.72
N GLU A 79 21.71 20.79 -57.22
CA GLU A 79 22.37 19.50 -56.94
C GLU A 79 22.03 18.98 -55.51
N PRO A 80 22.26 17.69 -55.22
CA PRO A 80 22.05 17.17 -53.87
C PRO A 80 22.85 17.96 -52.81
N GLY A 81 22.21 18.28 -51.69
CA GLY A 81 22.75 19.14 -50.65
C GLY A 81 22.62 20.65 -50.90
N ASN A 82 22.15 21.08 -52.07
CA ASN A 82 21.92 22.51 -52.35
C ASN A 82 20.58 23.00 -51.79
N PHE A 83 20.60 24.21 -51.24
CA PHE A 83 19.40 24.96 -50.90
C PHE A 83 19.03 25.94 -52.03
N VAL A 84 17.75 25.97 -52.39
CA VAL A 84 17.18 27.02 -53.25
C VAL A 84 16.19 27.83 -52.43
N ILE A 85 16.45 29.14 -52.32
CA ILE A 85 15.59 30.11 -51.63
C ILE A 85 14.83 30.91 -52.68
N THR A 86 13.50 30.94 -52.56
CA THR A 86 12.62 31.78 -53.38
C THR A 86 12.09 32.92 -52.53
N PHE A 87 12.36 34.16 -52.96
CA PHE A 87 11.96 35.38 -52.26
C PHE A 87 10.48 35.77 -52.49
N PRO A 88 9.88 36.63 -51.63
CA PRO A 88 8.54 37.17 -51.81
C PRO A 88 8.26 37.64 -53.24
N ARG A 89 7.09 37.28 -53.77
CA ARG A 89 6.63 37.70 -55.11
C ARG A 89 7.54 37.24 -56.26
N SER A 90 8.37 36.22 -56.04
CA SER A 90 9.13 35.58 -57.10
C SER A 90 8.37 34.37 -57.62
N TYR A 91 7.95 34.42 -58.88
CA TYR A 91 7.36 33.26 -59.53
C TYR A 91 8.47 32.27 -59.83
N HIS A 92 8.22 30.99 -59.57
CA HIS A 92 9.16 29.95 -59.94
C HIS A 92 8.51 28.73 -60.56
N GLY A 93 9.25 28.03 -61.41
CA GLY A 93 8.86 26.71 -61.87
C GLY A 93 10.04 25.87 -62.29
N GLY A 94 9.84 24.56 -62.37
CA GLY A 94 10.95 23.66 -62.61
C GLY A 94 10.57 22.23 -62.99
N PHE A 95 11.60 21.45 -63.33
CA PHE A 95 11.51 20.02 -63.61
C PHE A 95 12.76 19.29 -63.14
N ASN A 96 12.61 17.99 -62.89
CA ASN A 96 13.67 17.11 -62.42
C ASN A 96 14.31 16.37 -63.61
N PHE A 97 15.64 16.24 -63.64
CA PHE A 97 16.34 15.46 -64.67
C PHE A 97 16.26 13.93 -64.47
N GLY A 98 15.80 13.48 -63.31
CA GLY A 98 15.71 12.06 -62.95
C GLY A 98 15.05 11.86 -61.60
N LEU A 99 15.16 10.65 -61.04
CA LEU A 99 14.65 10.34 -59.71
C LEU A 99 15.40 11.15 -58.64
N ASN A 100 14.69 11.98 -57.88
CA ASN A 100 15.22 12.74 -56.76
C ASN A 100 14.22 12.81 -55.60
N CYS A 101 14.68 13.32 -54.45
CA CYS A 101 13.85 13.62 -53.30
C CYS A 101 14.18 15.03 -52.80
N ALA A 102 13.19 15.92 -52.79
CA ALA A 102 13.32 17.29 -52.34
C ALA A 102 12.28 17.62 -51.26
N GLU A 103 12.72 18.33 -50.23
CA GLU A 103 11.88 18.89 -49.17
C GLU A 103 11.79 20.40 -49.35
N ALA A 104 10.63 21.01 -49.06
CA ALA A 104 10.48 22.46 -49.13
C ALA A 104 9.56 22.99 -48.02
N VAL A 105 9.94 24.12 -47.44
CA VAL A 105 9.18 24.80 -46.38
C VAL A 105 9.06 26.30 -46.66
N ASN A 106 7.91 26.88 -46.28
CA ASN A 106 7.69 28.31 -46.34
C ASN A 106 8.15 28.95 -45.02
N PHE A 107 8.77 30.12 -45.08
CA PHE A 107 9.21 30.86 -43.88
C PHE A 107 9.00 32.36 -44.05
N ALA A 108 8.75 33.07 -42.95
CA ALA A 108 8.42 34.49 -42.93
C ALA A 108 9.38 35.25 -42.01
N PRO A 109 10.48 35.85 -42.54
CA PRO A 109 11.33 36.74 -41.77
C PRO A 109 10.62 38.08 -41.43
N ALA A 110 11.25 38.92 -40.61
CA ALA A 110 10.66 40.18 -40.17
C ALA A 110 10.22 41.11 -41.31
N ASP A 111 11.05 41.20 -42.36
CA ASP A 111 10.82 42.00 -43.56
C ASP A 111 9.72 41.46 -44.47
N TRP A 112 9.23 40.23 -44.23
CA TRP A 112 8.07 39.68 -44.93
C TRP A 112 6.73 40.33 -44.51
N LEU A 113 6.61 40.90 -43.30
CA LEU A 113 5.33 41.42 -42.80
C LEU A 113 4.61 42.38 -43.77
N PRO A 114 5.27 43.37 -44.41
CA PRO A 114 4.62 44.20 -45.43
C PRO A 114 4.20 43.44 -46.70
N HIS A 115 4.93 42.38 -47.06
CA HIS A 115 4.59 41.51 -48.19
C HIS A 115 3.34 40.68 -47.91
N GLY A 116 3.19 40.15 -46.69
CA GLY A 116 1.97 39.48 -46.24
C GLY A 116 0.75 40.40 -46.29
N GLY A 117 0.90 41.67 -45.89
CA GLY A 117 -0.15 42.69 -45.97
C GLY A 117 -0.60 42.96 -47.42
N PHE A 118 0.36 43.04 -48.35
CA PHE A 118 0.08 43.13 -49.77
C PHE A 118 -0.61 41.85 -50.30
N GLY A 119 -0.14 40.66 -49.91
CA GLY A 119 -0.72 39.38 -50.30
C GLY A 119 -2.18 39.24 -49.88
N SER A 120 -2.50 39.66 -48.65
CA SER A 120 -3.87 39.73 -48.12
C SER A 120 -4.79 40.60 -48.99
N GLU A 121 -4.33 41.78 -49.39
CA GLU A 121 -5.07 42.67 -50.29
C GLU A 121 -5.24 42.08 -51.70
N LEU A 122 -4.24 41.36 -52.20
CA LEU A 122 -4.30 40.69 -53.49
C LEU A 122 -5.35 39.57 -53.49
N TYR A 123 -5.33 38.70 -52.46
CA TYR A 123 -6.33 37.65 -52.28
C TYR A 123 -7.75 38.21 -52.25
N ARG A 124 -7.96 39.30 -51.53
CA ARG A 124 -9.24 40.01 -51.49
C ARG A 124 -9.73 40.41 -52.88
N ARG A 125 -8.84 40.97 -53.71
CA ARG A 125 -9.16 41.42 -55.07
C ARG A 125 -9.56 40.26 -55.98
N TYR A 126 -8.89 39.11 -55.84
CA TYR A 126 -9.18 37.89 -56.60
C TYR A 126 -10.22 36.97 -55.95
N ARG A 127 -10.81 37.39 -54.82
CA ARG A 127 -11.79 36.60 -54.05
C ARG A 127 -11.26 35.22 -53.62
N LYS A 128 -9.96 35.14 -53.35
CA LYS A 128 -9.29 33.93 -52.89
C LYS A 128 -9.24 33.90 -51.36
N ALA A 129 -9.59 32.77 -50.76
CA ALA A 129 -9.47 32.58 -49.32
C ALA A 129 -7.98 32.51 -48.91
N ALA A 130 -7.63 33.23 -47.84
CA ALA A 130 -6.31 33.15 -47.25
C ALA A 130 -6.19 31.91 -46.35
N VAL A 131 -5.06 31.20 -46.39
CA VAL A 131 -4.74 30.10 -45.44
C VAL A 131 -4.49 30.64 -44.02
N ILE A 132 -3.99 31.87 -43.88
CA ILE A 132 -3.76 32.53 -42.58
C ILE A 132 -4.22 33.98 -42.66
N SER A 133 -4.80 34.49 -41.58
CA SER A 133 -5.17 35.90 -41.46
C SER A 133 -3.93 36.74 -41.17
N HIS A 134 -3.55 37.60 -42.11
CA HIS A 134 -2.43 38.52 -41.91
C HIS A 134 -2.69 39.50 -40.76
N ASP A 135 -3.93 39.96 -40.63
CA ASP A 135 -4.30 40.90 -39.59
C ASP A 135 -4.25 40.26 -38.18
N GLU A 136 -4.61 38.97 -38.08
CA GLU A 136 -4.44 38.17 -36.86
C GLU A 136 -2.96 38.04 -36.49
N LEU A 137 -2.14 37.61 -37.45
CA LEU A 137 -0.70 37.45 -37.25
C LEU A 137 -0.04 38.74 -36.75
N VAL A 138 -0.36 39.88 -37.37
CA VAL A 138 0.18 41.18 -36.96
C VAL A 138 -0.27 41.57 -35.55
N CYS A 139 -1.54 41.33 -35.19
CA CYS A 139 -2.04 41.62 -33.85
C CYS A 139 -1.45 40.69 -32.77
N VAL A 140 -1.27 39.41 -33.07
CA VAL A 140 -0.65 38.44 -32.15
C VAL A 140 0.81 38.81 -31.91
N VAL A 141 1.59 39.04 -32.98
CA VAL A 141 2.99 39.47 -32.86
C VAL A 141 3.11 40.80 -32.11
N GLY A 142 2.20 41.76 -32.34
CA GLY A 142 2.16 43.03 -31.60
C GLY A 142 1.88 42.91 -30.10
N LYS A 143 1.30 41.79 -29.66
CA LYS A 143 1.04 41.50 -28.25
C LYS A 143 2.17 40.72 -27.58
N SER A 144 2.88 39.91 -28.35
CA SER A 144 4.02 39.09 -27.91
C SER A 144 5.29 39.92 -27.68
N GLU A 145 6.31 39.28 -27.11
CA GLU A 145 7.67 39.83 -27.08
C GLU A 145 8.34 39.64 -28.46
N PHE A 146 8.98 40.69 -28.99
CA PHE A 146 9.63 40.68 -30.30
C PHE A 146 10.93 41.50 -30.29
N ASP A 147 11.86 41.12 -31.17
CA ASP A 147 13.16 41.76 -31.38
C ASP A 147 13.00 43.16 -32.02
N SER A 148 13.93 44.09 -31.77
CA SER A 148 14.00 45.41 -32.38
C SER A 148 13.99 45.34 -33.92
N ARG A 149 14.57 44.28 -34.50
CA ARG A 149 14.55 44.01 -35.95
C ARG A 149 13.14 43.81 -36.52
N VAL A 150 12.22 43.26 -35.72
CA VAL A 150 10.81 43.07 -36.11
C VAL A 150 10.01 44.35 -35.95
N SER A 151 10.35 45.17 -34.94
CA SER A 151 9.60 46.38 -34.56
C SER A 151 9.34 47.33 -35.73
N THR A 152 10.35 47.61 -36.56
CA THR A 152 10.20 48.54 -37.71
C THR A 152 9.15 48.07 -38.72
N TYR A 153 9.18 46.79 -39.09
CA TYR A 153 8.25 46.21 -40.07
C TYR A 153 6.85 46.03 -39.46
N LEU A 154 6.79 45.60 -38.20
CA LEU A 154 5.55 45.43 -37.46
C LEU A 154 4.82 46.75 -37.26
N LYS A 155 5.53 47.82 -36.87
CA LYS A 155 4.99 49.17 -36.72
C LYS A 155 4.32 49.64 -38.02
N LYS A 156 5.02 49.49 -39.15
CA LYS A 156 4.51 49.90 -40.46
C LYS A 156 3.18 49.19 -40.79
N GLU A 157 3.09 47.88 -40.51
CA GLU A 157 1.88 47.11 -40.75
C GLU A 157 0.75 47.42 -39.75
N LEU A 158 1.06 47.59 -38.46
CA LEU A 158 0.07 48.00 -37.46
C LEU A 158 -0.51 49.39 -37.77
N VAL A 159 0.32 50.35 -38.20
CA VAL A 159 -0.15 51.67 -38.65
C VAL A 159 -1.05 51.55 -39.87
N ARG A 160 -0.69 50.72 -40.85
CA ARG A 160 -1.51 50.45 -42.05
C ARG A 160 -2.88 49.89 -41.66
N ILE A 161 -2.91 48.88 -40.80
CA ILE A 161 -4.12 48.22 -40.31
C ILE A 161 -4.98 49.21 -39.51
N ASN A 162 -4.40 49.89 -38.54
CA ASN A 162 -5.09 50.84 -37.67
C ASN A 162 -5.72 51.99 -38.46
N ASN A 163 -5.00 52.57 -39.43
CA ASN A 163 -5.53 53.64 -40.29
C ASN A 163 -6.66 53.15 -41.20
N LYS A 164 -6.52 51.94 -41.76
CA LYS A 164 -7.56 51.32 -42.61
C LYS A 164 -8.83 51.06 -41.79
N GLU A 165 -8.69 50.49 -40.60
CA GLU A 165 -9.81 50.24 -39.68
C GLU A 165 -10.48 51.53 -39.22
N LYS A 166 -9.70 52.52 -38.77
CA LYS A 166 -10.22 53.83 -38.38
C LYS A 166 -11.04 54.46 -39.50
N THR A 167 -10.47 54.54 -40.70
CA THR A 167 -11.11 55.16 -41.87
C THR A 167 -12.45 54.48 -42.21
N TRP A 168 -12.46 53.14 -42.22
CA TRP A 168 -13.67 52.40 -42.55
C TRP A 168 -14.72 52.44 -41.46
N ARG A 169 -14.37 52.26 -40.17
CA ARG A 169 -15.35 52.35 -39.06
C ARG A 169 -16.00 53.72 -38.97
N GLU A 170 -15.20 54.79 -39.12
CA GLU A 170 -15.72 56.16 -39.21
C GLU A 170 -16.67 56.33 -40.40
N ARG A 171 -16.33 55.75 -41.56
CA ARG A 171 -17.20 55.78 -42.74
C ARG A 171 -18.51 55.03 -42.50
N LEU A 172 -18.49 53.84 -41.88
CA LEU A 172 -19.70 53.09 -41.54
C LEU A 172 -20.61 53.90 -40.60
N TRP A 173 -20.03 54.53 -39.58
CA TRP A 173 -20.77 55.38 -38.66
C TRP A 173 -21.41 56.59 -39.36
N ARG A 174 -20.66 57.29 -40.24
CA ARG A 174 -21.20 58.41 -41.05
C ARG A 174 -22.36 57.95 -41.96
N ASN A 175 -22.32 56.70 -42.43
CA ASN A 175 -23.36 56.10 -43.26
C ASN A 175 -24.56 55.54 -42.46
N GLY A 176 -24.54 55.66 -41.12
CA GLY A 176 -25.69 55.33 -40.27
C GLY A 176 -25.66 53.94 -39.63
N ILE A 177 -24.54 53.23 -39.70
CA ILE A 177 -24.30 52.01 -38.91
C ILE A 177 -23.86 52.44 -37.52
N ILE A 178 -24.80 52.46 -36.59
CA ILE A 178 -24.59 52.90 -35.20
C ILE A 178 -24.50 51.75 -34.21
N ARG A 179 -24.97 50.56 -34.58
CA ARG A 179 -24.86 49.38 -33.72
C ARG A 179 -23.46 48.82 -33.86
N ALA A 180 -22.83 48.55 -32.73
CA ALA A 180 -21.55 47.87 -32.68
C ALA A 180 -21.48 46.95 -31.47
N SER A 181 -20.77 45.84 -31.63
CA SER A 181 -20.57 44.88 -30.55
C SER A 181 -19.17 44.28 -30.65
N PRO A 182 -18.53 43.97 -29.52
CA PRO A 182 -17.29 43.22 -29.56
C PRO A 182 -17.55 41.82 -30.15
N MET A 183 -16.57 41.31 -30.89
CA MET A 183 -16.54 39.90 -31.29
C MET A 183 -16.33 39.01 -30.06
N SER A 184 -16.68 37.73 -30.16
CA SER A 184 -16.40 36.77 -29.10
C SER A 184 -14.89 36.74 -28.78
N PRO A 185 -14.51 36.78 -27.50
CA PRO A 185 -13.13 36.53 -27.10
C PRO A 185 -12.67 35.16 -27.61
N ARG A 186 -11.40 35.09 -28.03
CA ARG A 186 -10.76 33.83 -28.43
C ARG A 186 -10.27 33.06 -27.21
N GLU A 187 -10.32 31.74 -27.28
CA GLU A 187 -9.79 30.84 -26.25
C GLU A 187 -8.26 30.88 -26.23
N GLN A 188 -7.64 30.97 -27.42
CA GLN A 188 -6.18 30.99 -27.58
C GLN A 188 -5.71 32.24 -28.33
N PRO A 189 -5.77 33.44 -27.71
CA PRO A 189 -5.47 34.72 -28.37
C PRO A 189 -3.98 34.94 -28.69
N GLU A 190 -3.10 34.08 -28.19
CA GLU A 190 -1.64 34.13 -28.37
C GLU A 190 -1.16 33.34 -29.60
N TYR A 191 -2.02 32.48 -30.16
CA TYR A 191 -1.69 31.60 -31.27
C TYR A 191 -2.48 31.99 -32.51
N VAL A 192 -1.83 31.91 -33.67
CA VAL A 192 -2.43 32.27 -34.96
C VAL A 192 -3.03 31.03 -35.62
N GLY A 193 -4.26 31.15 -36.11
CA GLY A 193 -4.92 30.09 -36.90
C GLY A 193 -5.47 28.92 -36.08
N THR A 194 -5.59 29.05 -34.76
CA THR A 194 -6.22 28.06 -33.87
C THR A 194 -7.75 28.08 -33.96
N GLU A 195 -8.32 29.24 -34.26
CA GLU A 195 -9.75 29.48 -34.42
C GLU A 195 -10.02 30.14 -35.79
N GLU A 196 -11.04 29.65 -36.50
CA GLU A 196 -11.43 30.19 -37.81
C GLU A 196 -12.45 31.33 -37.65
N ASP A 197 -12.06 32.55 -38.04
CA ASP A 197 -13.01 33.65 -38.19
C ASP A 197 -13.82 33.52 -39.47
N PRO A 198 -15.07 34.03 -39.50
CA PRO A 198 -15.85 34.07 -40.72
C PRO A 198 -15.11 34.83 -41.82
N THR A 199 -15.27 34.40 -43.07
CA THR A 199 -14.78 35.15 -44.23
C THR A 199 -15.87 36.05 -44.79
N CYS A 200 -15.46 37.11 -45.48
CA CYS A 200 -16.40 37.94 -46.24
C CYS A 200 -17.03 37.10 -47.35
N VAL A 201 -18.37 37.01 -47.36
CA VAL A 201 -19.10 36.24 -48.40
C VAL A 201 -18.91 36.77 -49.84
N ILE A 202 -18.33 37.97 -50.01
CA ILE A 202 -18.07 38.60 -51.31
C ILE A 202 -16.60 38.45 -51.75
N CYS A 203 -15.64 38.75 -50.88
CA CYS A 203 -14.22 38.77 -51.23
C CYS A 203 -13.36 37.71 -50.56
N GLN A 204 -13.95 36.84 -49.74
CA GLN A 204 -13.26 35.76 -49.01
C GLN A 204 -12.15 36.23 -48.04
N GLN A 205 -12.04 37.53 -47.76
CA GLN A 205 -11.16 38.08 -46.72
C GLN A 205 -11.56 37.53 -45.35
N SER A 206 -10.60 37.06 -44.55
CA SER A 206 -10.82 36.76 -43.13
C SER A 206 -11.28 38.00 -42.37
N LEU A 207 -12.33 37.88 -41.55
CA LEU A 207 -12.93 38.99 -40.80
C LEU A 207 -12.40 39.07 -39.36
N TYR A 208 -11.09 38.89 -39.17
CA TYR A 208 -10.45 38.87 -37.85
C TYR A 208 -10.63 40.19 -37.07
N LEU A 209 -10.38 41.35 -37.69
CA LEU A 209 -10.44 42.64 -36.98
C LEU A 209 -11.86 43.12 -36.78
N SER A 210 -12.66 43.05 -37.83
CA SER A 210 -14.01 43.58 -37.86
C SER A 210 -14.85 42.96 -38.98
N ALA A 211 -16.15 42.86 -38.73
CA ALA A 211 -17.15 42.37 -39.65
C ALA A 211 -18.40 43.25 -39.62
N VAL A 212 -19.15 43.28 -40.71
CA VAL A 212 -20.52 43.81 -40.71
C VAL A 212 -21.48 42.67 -40.95
N ALA A 213 -22.46 42.52 -40.06
CA ALA A 213 -23.53 41.55 -40.21
C ALA A 213 -24.90 42.19 -39.94
N CYS A 214 -25.96 41.48 -40.33
CA CYS A 214 -27.33 41.93 -40.15
C CYS A 214 -28.22 40.76 -39.75
N ASN A 215 -29.15 40.99 -38.82
CA ASN A 215 -30.08 39.96 -38.35
C ASN A 215 -30.99 39.39 -39.47
N CYS A 216 -31.13 40.07 -40.61
CA CYS A 216 -31.86 39.52 -41.75
C CYS A 216 -31.11 38.40 -42.50
N ARG A 217 -29.78 38.30 -42.31
CA ARG A 217 -28.91 37.26 -42.88
C ARG A 217 -27.90 36.79 -41.83
N PRO A 218 -28.32 36.00 -40.83
CA PRO A 218 -27.45 35.58 -39.72
C PRO A 218 -26.21 34.78 -40.15
N SER A 219 -26.30 34.04 -41.26
CA SER A 219 -25.21 33.22 -41.79
C SER A 219 -24.22 33.99 -42.69
N ALA A 220 -24.41 35.28 -42.91
CA ALA A 220 -23.58 36.08 -43.81
C ALA A 220 -22.95 37.28 -43.10
N SER A 221 -21.64 37.39 -43.23
CA SER A 221 -20.84 38.53 -42.78
C SER A 221 -20.00 39.07 -43.94
N VAL A 222 -19.78 40.38 -43.94
CA VAL A 222 -18.95 41.05 -44.94
C VAL A 222 -17.87 41.90 -44.30
N CYS A 223 -16.80 42.17 -45.04
CA CYS A 223 -15.79 43.13 -44.63
C CYS A 223 -16.34 44.57 -44.69
N LEU A 224 -15.62 45.51 -44.09
CA LEU A 224 -16.07 46.90 -43.97
C LEU A 224 -16.22 47.62 -45.32
N GLU A 225 -15.61 47.11 -46.39
CA GLU A 225 -15.72 47.70 -47.74
C GLU A 225 -16.97 47.23 -48.50
N HIS A 226 -17.53 46.08 -48.11
CA HIS A 226 -18.67 45.43 -48.77
C HIS A 226 -19.98 45.54 -47.97
N TRP A 227 -19.99 46.36 -46.92
CA TRP A 227 -21.13 46.52 -46.01
C TRP A 227 -22.44 46.86 -46.73
N ASP A 228 -22.37 47.67 -47.79
CA ASP A 228 -23.50 48.15 -48.61
C ASP A 228 -24.07 47.06 -49.54
N ARG A 229 -23.35 45.96 -49.72
CA ARG A 229 -23.73 44.80 -50.54
C ARG A 229 -24.21 43.60 -49.72
N LEU A 230 -24.26 43.71 -48.40
CA LEU A 230 -24.69 42.62 -47.51
C LEU A 230 -26.19 42.29 -47.69
N CYS A 231 -27.03 43.34 -47.66
CA CYS A 231 -28.49 43.25 -47.75
C CYS A 231 -29.12 44.63 -48.03
N GLU A 232 -30.42 44.66 -48.31
CA GLU A 232 -31.19 45.90 -48.57
C GLU A 232 -31.70 46.59 -47.28
N CYS A 233 -31.30 46.10 -46.10
CA CYS A 233 -31.71 46.75 -44.85
C CYS A 233 -31.09 48.15 -44.71
N LYS A 234 -31.81 49.02 -44.00
CA LYS A 234 -31.28 50.35 -43.63
C LYS A 234 -30.00 50.20 -42.78
N PRO A 235 -29.02 51.10 -42.92
CA PRO A 235 -27.74 51.07 -42.19
C PRO A 235 -27.88 50.87 -40.67
N ASN A 236 -28.91 51.43 -40.04
CA ASN A 236 -29.15 51.30 -38.59
C ASN A 236 -29.56 49.89 -38.12
N LYS A 237 -29.91 48.99 -39.05
CA LYS A 237 -30.18 47.57 -38.75
C LYS A 237 -28.93 46.70 -38.84
N LEU A 238 -27.88 47.18 -39.51
CA LEU A 238 -26.58 46.49 -39.59
C LEU A 238 -25.82 46.72 -38.27
N CYS A 239 -24.94 45.78 -37.94
CA CYS A 239 -24.10 45.83 -36.75
C CYS A 239 -22.63 45.67 -37.15
N LEU A 240 -21.77 46.55 -36.63
CA LEU A 240 -20.33 46.42 -36.69
C LEU A 240 -19.86 45.49 -35.57
N PHE A 241 -19.27 44.37 -35.93
CA PHE A 241 -18.54 43.53 -34.99
C PHE A 241 -17.07 43.91 -35.05
N TYR A 242 -16.42 44.09 -33.90
CA TYR A 242 -15.00 44.44 -33.83
C TYR A 242 -14.28 43.64 -32.75
N ARG A 243 -13.04 43.26 -33.01
CA ARG A 243 -12.20 42.52 -32.04
C ARG A 243 -11.41 43.45 -31.13
N HIS A 244 -10.89 44.53 -31.69
CA HIS A 244 -10.13 45.55 -30.97
C HIS A 244 -10.78 46.92 -31.12
N THR A 245 -10.84 47.68 -30.03
CA THR A 245 -11.16 49.11 -30.10
C THR A 245 -10.05 49.84 -30.85
N LEU A 246 -10.33 51.03 -31.40
CA LEU A 246 -9.27 51.84 -32.01
C LEU A 246 -8.21 52.27 -30.99
N LYS A 247 -8.58 52.40 -29.70
CA LYS A 247 -7.61 52.61 -28.62
C LYS A 247 -6.63 51.44 -28.52
N GLU A 248 -7.15 50.22 -28.41
CA GLU A 248 -6.34 49.00 -28.30
C GLU A 248 -5.41 48.81 -29.52
N LEU A 249 -5.89 49.08 -30.73
CA LEU A 249 -5.04 49.02 -31.94
C LEU A 249 -3.94 50.10 -31.94
N ASN A 250 -4.24 51.33 -31.48
CA ASN A 250 -3.24 52.37 -31.32
C ASN A 250 -2.22 52.03 -30.22
N ASP A 251 -2.67 51.41 -29.11
CA ASP A 251 -1.77 50.98 -28.03
C ASP A 251 -0.76 49.93 -28.53
N LEU A 252 -1.16 49.03 -29.45
CA LEU A 252 -0.23 48.12 -30.12
C LEU A 252 0.82 48.87 -30.97
N VAL A 253 0.40 49.92 -31.70
CA VAL A 253 1.34 50.78 -32.44
C VAL A 253 2.34 51.43 -31.48
N LEU A 254 1.86 52.05 -30.40
CA LEU A 254 2.72 52.73 -29.42
C LEU A 254 3.67 51.77 -28.69
N ARG A 255 3.28 50.50 -28.53
CA ARG A 255 4.14 49.47 -27.93
C ARG A 255 5.38 49.21 -28.78
N THR A 256 5.26 49.27 -30.11
CA THR A 256 6.43 49.10 -31.01
C THR A 256 7.45 50.24 -30.90
N ASP A 257 7.01 51.44 -30.49
CA ASP A 257 7.91 52.60 -30.33
C ASP A 257 8.80 52.48 -29.09
N LYS A 258 8.26 51.93 -28.00
CA LYS A 258 9.00 51.74 -26.74
C LYS A 258 10.18 50.77 -26.89
N THR A 259 10.06 49.77 -27.75
CA THR A 259 11.13 48.78 -27.98
C THR A 259 12.27 49.34 -28.83
N ASN A 260 12.06 50.44 -29.57
CA ASN A 260 13.10 51.08 -30.38
C ASN A 260 13.90 52.14 -29.60
N SER A 261 13.39 52.63 -28.46
CA SER A 261 14.03 53.68 -27.67
C SER A 261 15.17 53.20 -26.75
N ASP A 262 15.35 51.89 -26.58
CA ASP A 262 16.37 51.34 -25.67
C ASP A 262 17.79 51.23 -26.28
N GLU A 263 18.00 51.59 -27.56
CA GLU A 263 19.33 51.49 -28.20
C GLU A 263 19.93 52.80 -28.76
N THR A 264 19.29 53.96 -28.65
CA THR A 264 19.94 55.23 -29.04
C THR A 264 19.51 56.41 -28.17
N SER A 265 20.40 56.79 -27.25
CA SER A 265 20.46 58.16 -26.72
C SER A 265 20.84 59.12 -27.84
N GLY A 266 19.90 59.94 -28.30
CA GLY A 266 20.14 60.94 -29.32
C GLY A 266 18.86 61.64 -29.74
N ASP A 267 18.65 62.81 -29.16
CA ASP A 267 17.63 63.81 -29.49
C ASP A 267 17.35 63.91 -31.01
N SER A 268 16.16 63.50 -31.44
CA SER A 268 15.49 63.98 -32.66
C SER A 268 14.04 63.51 -32.76
N GLN A 269 13.18 64.47 -33.15
CA GLN A 269 11.84 64.32 -33.73
C GLN A 269 10.64 64.18 -32.79
N ARG A 270 10.32 65.33 -32.18
CA ARG A 270 9.01 65.96 -32.43
C ARG A 270 8.84 66.21 -33.94
N ASP A 271 8.41 65.22 -34.72
CA ASP A 271 7.79 65.42 -36.04
C ASP A 271 7.31 64.08 -36.61
N LEU A 272 6.11 63.66 -36.20
CA LEU A 272 5.27 62.77 -36.99
C LEU A 272 3.79 63.11 -36.73
N CYS A 273 3.18 63.70 -37.76
CA CYS A 273 1.78 64.05 -37.94
C CYS A 273 1.08 64.92 -36.88
N SER A 274 1.33 66.23 -36.98
CA SER A 274 0.25 67.23 -36.93
C SER A 274 -0.67 67.05 -38.16
N GLU A 275 -1.37 65.92 -38.24
CA GLU A 275 -2.57 65.83 -39.07
C GLU A 275 -3.69 66.46 -38.24
N LYS A 276 -4.17 67.63 -38.66
CA LYS A 276 -5.36 68.27 -38.12
C LYS A 276 -6.43 67.20 -37.88
N ALA A 277 -6.75 66.91 -36.62
CA ALA A 277 -7.76 65.93 -36.26
C ALA A 277 -9.08 66.31 -36.95
N VAL A 278 -9.40 65.61 -38.04
CA VAL A 278 -10.67 65.79 -38.74
C VAL A 278 -11.74 65.33 -37.76
N THR A 279 -12.50 66.27 -37.22
CA THR A 279 -13.54 65.98 -36.24
C THR A 279 -14.60 65.08 -36.89
N LEU A 280 -14.79 63.87 -36.36
CA LEU A 280 -15.79 62.93 -36.86
C LEU A 280 -17.19 63.51 -36.63
N ALA A 281 -17.87 63.91 -37.72
CA ALA A 281 -19.20 64.51 -37.67
C ALA A 281 -20.13 63.89 -38.72
N LYS A 282 -21.44 63.89 -38.41
CA LYS A 282 -22.50 63.50 -39.36
C LYS A 282 -23.49 64.64 -39.54
N LYS A 283 -24.05 64.75 -40.75
CA LYS A 283 -25.08 65.74 -41.09
C LYS A 283 -26.43 65.27 -40.53
N VAL A 284 -27.07 66.12 -39.75
CA VAL A 284 -28.43 65.90 -39.21
C VAL A 284 -29.35 67.04 -39.61
N LYS A 285 -30.67 66.83 -39.54
CA LYS A 285 -31.67 67.89 -39.79
C LYS A 285 -31.45 69.01 -38.77
N GLY A 286 -30.86 70.13 -39.20
CA GLY A 286 -30.55 71.28 -38.34
C GLY A 286 -29.05 71.58 -38.13
N GLY A 287 -28.12 70.80 -38.68
CA GLY A 287 -26.69 71.12 -38.58
C GLY A 287 -25.73 69.93 -38.75
N HIS A 288 -24.56 70.02 -38.13
CA HIS A 288 -23.61 68.92 -37.98
C HIS A 288 -23.49 68.60 -36.49
N VAL A 289 -23.47 67.30 -36.18
CA VAL A 289 -23.24 66.83 -34.81
C VAL A 289 -21.99 65.97 -34.82
N THR A 290 -21.07 66.25 -33.89
CA THR A 290 -19.83 65.50 -33.75
C THR A 290 -20.06 64.21 -32.95
N HIS A 291 -19.23 63.20 -33.18
CA HIS A 291 -19.25 61.95 -32.41
C HIS A 291 -19.01 62.20 -30.92
N LEU A 292 -18.12 63.15 -30.59
CA LEU A 292 -17.85 63.58 -29.22
C LEU A 292 -19.04 64.27 -28.55
N GLN A 293 -19.75 65.16 -29.25
CA GLN A 293 -20.95 65.81 -28.70
C GLN A 293 -22.05 64.80 -28.36
N LEU A 294 -22.25 63.78 -29.21
CA LEU A 294 -23.21 62.71 -28.93
C LEU A 294 -22.80 61.87 -27.72
N ALA A 295 -21.50 61.63 -27.55
CA ALA A 295 -20.97 60.93 -26.41
C ALA A 295 -21.17 61.73 -25.10
N GLU A 296 -20.90 63.04 -25.12
CA GLU A 296 -21.14 63.93 -23.97
C GLU A 296 -22.63 64.00 -23.60
N GLU A 297 -23.52 64.12 -24.58
CA GLU A 297 -24.97 64.11 -24.36
C GLU A 297 -25.46 62.76 -23.82
N TRP A 298 -24.92 61.66 -24.33
CA TRP A 298 -25.19 60.32 -23.82
C TRP A 298 -24.70 60.17 -22.37
N LEU A 299 -23.48 60.63 -22.06
CA LEU A 299 -22.93 60.59 -20.70
C LEU A 299 -23.83 61.34 -19.72
N LEU A 300 -24.26 62.55 -20.06
CA LEU A 300 -25.16 63.35 -19.21
C LEU A 300 -26.49 62.60 -18.95
N ARG A 301 -27.09 62.01 -19.98
CA ARG A 301 -28.32 61.20 -19.83
C ARG A 301 -28.09 59.95 -18.99
N SER A 302 -26.97 59.25 -19.18
CA SER A 302 -26.60 58.06 -18.41
C SER A 302 -26.43 58.36 -16.91
N HIS A 303 -25.83 59.50 -16.55
CA HIS A 303 -25.76 59.94 -15.16
C HIS A 303 -27.15 60.16 -14.54
N VAL A 304 -28.11 60.69 -15.32
CA VAL A 304 -29.51 60.85 -14.86
C VAL A 304 -30.18 59.49 -14.69
N ILE A 305 -29.93 58.54 -15.60
CA ILE A 305 -30.47 57.17 -15.50
C ILE A 305 -29.95 56.45 -14.25
N LEU A 306 -28.65 56.57 -13.92
CA LEU A 306 -28.06 55.96 -12.72
C LEU A 306 -28.67 56.51 -11.42
N LYS A 307 -29.06 57.80 -11.40
CA LYS A 307 -29.67 58.49 -10.24
C LYS A 307 -31.17 58.19 -10.08
N ASN A 308 -31.85 57.74 -11.13
CA ASN A 308 -33.27 57.40 -11.08
C ASN A 308 -33.48 55.95 -10.64
N PRO A 309 -34.68 55.59 -10.14
CA PRO A 309 -35.02 54.22 -9.84
C PRO A 309 -34.73 53.28 -11.01
N TYR A 310 -34.07 52.15 -10.75
CA TYR A 310 -33.64 51.22 -11.79
C TYR A 310 -34.82 50.80 -12.69
N SER A 311 -34.64 51.00 -13.99
CA SER A 311 -35.57 50.60 -15.04
C SER A 311 -34.81 49.82 -16.10
N LYS A 312 -35.20 48.55 -16.28
CA LYS A 312 -34.58 47.64 -17.25
C LYS A 312 -34.60 48.23 -18.66
N ASP A 313 -35.73 48.84 -19.05
CA ASP A 313 -35.89 49.43 -20.39
C ASP A 313 -35.03 50.68 -20.60
N ALA A 314 -34.87 51.51 -19.56
CA ALA A 314 -34.04 52.71 -19.63
C ALA A 314 -32.55 52.36 -19.76
N TYR A 315 -32.07 51.39 -18.97
CA TYR A 315 -30.69 50.89 -19.07
C TYR A 315 -30.44 50.22 -20.42
N ALA A 316 -31.33 49.31 -20.85
CA ALA A 316 -31.20 48.64 -22.14
C ALA A 316 -31.19 49.63 -23.32
N SER A 317 -32.04 50.66 -23.28
CA SER A 317 -32.07 51.70 -24.32
C SER A 317 -30.79 52.54 -24.33
N SER A 318 -30.29 52.95 -23.16
CA SER A 318 -29.05 53.73 -23.05
C SER A 318 -27.83 52.93 -23.45
N LEU A 319 -27.69 51.68 -23.00
CA LEU A 319 -26.58 50.79 -23.36
C LEU A 319 -26.57 50.49 -24.86
N LYS A 320 -27.74 50.31 -25.47
CA LYS A 320 -27.87 50.17 -26.93
C LYS A 320 -27.44 51.43 -27.69
N GLU A 321 -27.68 52.61 -27.14
CA GLU A 321 -27.18 53.85 -27.70
C GLU A 321 -25.66 53.99 -27.54
N ALA A 322 -25.10 53.44 -26.45
CA ALA A 322 -23.67 53.45 -26.17
C ALA A 322 -22.84 52.69 -27.22
N GLU A 323 -23.42 51.65 -27.82
CA GLU A 323 -22.81 50.81 -28.87
C GLU A 323 -22.10 51.62 -29.96
N GLN A 324 -22.63 52.79 -30.33
CA GLN A 324 -22.08 53.63 -31.41
C GLN A 324 -20.73 54.27 -31.07
N PHE A 325 -20.30 54.22 -29.80
CA PHE A 325 -19.07 54.84 -29.31
C PHE A 325 -17.99 53.82 -28.93
N LEU A 326 -18.37 52.58 -28.57
CA LEU A 326 -17.48 51.64 -27.88
C LEU A 326 -16.25 51.21 -28.70
N TRP A 327 -16.39 51.17 -30.03
CA TRP A 327 -15.32 50.77 -30.98
C TRP A 327 -14.24 51.85 -31.18
N ALA A 328 -14.50 53.10 -30.79
CA ALA A 328 -13.67 54.26 -31.13
C ALA A 328 -12.42 54.40 -30.25
N GLY A 329 -11.66 55.49 -30.45
CA GLY A 329 -10.38 55.72 -29.80
C GLY A 329 -10.48 56.08 -28.33
N SER A 330 -9.37 56.58 -27.75
CA SER A 330 -9.28 56.96 -26.34
C SER A 330 -10.24 58.09 -25.96
N GLU A 331 -10.69 58.90 -26.92
CA GLU A 331 -11.71 59.92 -26.73
C GLU A 331 -13.06 59.39 -26.20
N MET A 332 -13.32 58.08 -26.31
CA MET A 332 -14.52 57.42 -25.79
C MET A 332 -14.30 56.60 -24.51
N ASP A 333 -13.15 56.74 -23.82
CA ASP A 333 -12.88 56.02 -22.57
C ASP A 333 -13.96 56.27 -21.51
N HIS A 334 -14.36 57.54 -21.32
CA HIS A 334 -15.43 57.90 -20.38
C HIS A 334 -16.76 57.21 -20.71
N VAL A 335 -17.07 57.00 -22.00
CA VAL A 335 -18.28 56.28 -22.42
C VAL A 335 -18.18 54.80 -22.09
N ARG A 336 -17.01 54.17 -22.35
CA ARG A 336 -16.77 52.76 -22.00
C ARG A 336 -16.85 52.53 -20.49
N ASP A 337 -16.23 53.40 -19.70
CA ASP A 337 -16.26 53.34 -18.23
C ASP A 337 -17.69 53.49 -17.71
N MET A 338 -18.44 54.47 -18.22
CA MET A 338 -19.83 54.66 -17.86
C MET A 338 -20.71 53.47 -18.28
N ALA A 339 -20.55 52.94 -19.50
CA ALA A 339 -21.30 51.78 -19.96
C ALA A 339 -21.02 50.54 -19.09
N LYS A 340 -19.75 50.33 -18.71
CA LYS A 340 -19.36 49.29 -17.75
C LYS A 340 -20.04 49.49 -16.39
N ASN A 341 -19.99 50.70 -15.83
CA ASN A 341 -20.66 51.03 -14.58
C ASN A 341 -22.18 50.80 -14.66
N MET A 342 -22.81 51.14 -15.80
CA MET A 342 -24.22 50.89 -16.03
C MET A 342 -24.56 49.40 -16.12
N ILE A 343 -23.70 48.58 -16.73
CA ILE A 343 -23.87 47.11 -16.78
C ILE A 343 -23.73 46.51 -15.38
N GLU A 344 -22.71 46.93 -14.61
CA GLU A 344 -22.51 46.50 -13.22
C GLU A 344 -23.71 46.89 -12.35
N ALA A 345 -24.21 48.12 -12.52
CA ALA A 345 -25.40 48.60 -11.83
C ALA A 345 -26.67 47.83 -12.23
N GLN A 346 -26.85 47.52 -13.52
CA GLN A 346 -27.95 46.70 -14.00
C GLN A 346 -27.92 45.30 -13.36
N ASN A 347 -26.77 44.63 -13.42
CA ASN A 347 -26.59 43.29 -12.87
C ASN A 347 -26.84 43.28 -11.36
N TRP A 348 -26.33 44.28 -10.65
CA TRP A 348 -26.57 44.43 -9.21
C TRP A 348 -28.06 44.62 -8.90
N ALA A 349 -28.76 45.51 -9.61
CA ALA A 349 -30.18 45.76 -9.37
C ALA A 349 -31.05 44.54 -9.69
N GLU A 350 -30.74 43.81 -10.77
CA GLU A 350 -31.40 42.55 -11.11
C GLU A 350 -31.15 41.47 -10.05
N ALA A 351 -29.91 41.34 -9.56
CA ALA A 351 -29.57 40.40 -8.48
C ALA A 351 -30.27 40.74 -7.16
N VAL A 352 -30.38 42.03 -6.81
CA VAL A 352 -31.14 42.48 -5.63
C VAL A 352 -32.62 42.13 -5.77
N ARG A 353 -33.24 42.38 -6.94
CA ARG A 353 -34.64 42.04 -7.20
C ARG A 353 -34.88 40.53 -7.19
N ASP A 354 -34.00 39.75 -7.80
CA ASP A 354 -34.06 38.28 -7.78
C ASP A 354 -33.95 37.74 -6.35
N CYS A 355 -32.96 38.18 -5.59
CA CYS A 355 -32.76 37.80 -4.20
C CYS A 355 -33.99 38.13 -3.35
N LEU A 356 -34.54 39.35 -3.48
CA LEU A 356 -35.74 39.75 -2.76
C LEU A 356 -36.97 38.94 -3.19
N SER A 357 -37.10 38.61 -4.48
CA SER A 357 -38.20 37.78 -4.98
C SER A 357 -38.17 36.37 -4.40
N LYS A 358 -36.98 35.77 -4.28
CA LYS A 358 -36.77 34.45 -3.64
C LYS A 358 -37.10 34.48 -2.15
N VAL A 359 -36.65 35.53 -1.45
CA VAL A 359 -36.98 35.76 -0.04
C VAL A 359 -38.51 35.86 0.15
N LYS A 360 -39.19 36.66 -0.68
CA LYS A 360 -40.66 36.82 -0.62
C LYS A 360 -41.41 35.54 -0.99
N LEU A 361 -40.96 34.83 -2.02
CA LEU A 361 -41.56 33.58 -2.46
C LEU A 361 -41.53 32.53 -1.34
N TRP A 362 -40.40 32.42 -0.64
CA TRP A 362 -40.26 31.56 0.52
C TRP A 362 -41.19 31.99 1.67
N SER A 363 -41.29 33.30 1.95
CA SER A 363 -42.22 33.82 2.96
C SER A 363 -43.69 33.50 2.66
N CYS A 364 -44.06 33.38 1.39
CA CYS A 364 -45.43 33.05 0.96
C CYS A 364 -45.70 31.55 0.83
N ASN A 365 -44.68 30.72 0.56
CA ASN A 365 -44.83 29.28 0.34
C ASN A 365 -43.69 28.52 1.04
N ARG A 366 -43.96 28.02 2.26
CA ARG A 366 -43.01 27.25 3.10
C ARG A 366 -42.75 25.82 2.57
N ASN A 367 -42.80 25.61 1.27
CA ASN A 367 -42.53 24.31 0.66
C ASN A 367 -41.02 24.04 0.59
N HIS A 368 -40.63 22.79 0.84
CA HIS A 368 -39.24 22.35 0.95
C HIS A 368 -38.41 22.44 -0.36
N ASP A 369 -39.03 22.75 -1.50
CA ASP A 369 -38.34 22.82 -2.80
C ASP A 369 -37.73 24.20 -3.13
N THR A 370 -38.10 25.26 -2.41
CA THR A 370 -37.50 26.60 -2.60
C THR A 370 -36.32 26.78 -1.65
N GLN A 371 -35.10 26.73 -2.20
CA GLN A 371 -33.86 26.94 -1.45
C GLN A 371 -33.85 28.33 -0.79
N ARG A 372 -33.69 28.37 0.54
CA ARG A 372 -33.53 29.61 1.31
C ARG A 372 -32.27 30.35 0.87
N MET A 373 -32.33 31.68 0.85
CA MET A 373 -31.18 32.51 0.48
C MET A 373 -30.15 32.56 1.61
N ARG A 374 -28.89 32.24 1.30
CA ARG A 374 -27.79 32.33 2.28
C ARG A 374 -27.51 33.79 2.64
N ILE A 375 -27.31 34.06 3.92
CA ILE A 375 -26.98 35.40 4.42
C ILE A 375 -25.70 35.97 3.79
N ASP A 376 -24.71 35.12 3.46
CA ASP A 376 -23.45 35.56 2.84
C ASP A 376 -23.68 36.18 1.46
N HIS A 377 -24.59 35.61 0.68
CA HIS A 377 -24.96 36.14 -0.63
C HIS A 377 -25.64 37.50 -0.49
N VAL A 378 -26.53 37.64 0.50
CA VAL A 378 -27.15 38.92 0.82
C VAL A 378 -26.11 39.94 1.27
N LYS A 379 -25.14 39.53 2.09
CA LYS A 379 -24.02 40.35 2.56
C LYS A 379 -23.16 40.86 1.41
N GLU A 380 -22.87 40.02 0.42
CA GLU A 380 -22.10 40.38 -0.77
C GLU A 380 -22.80 41.46 -1.59
N LEU A 381 -24.11 41.31 -1.82
CA LEU A 381 -24.93 42.31 -2.52
C LEU A 381 -24.97 43.66 -1.78
N LEU A 382 -24.88 43.64 -0.44
CA LEU A 382 -24.90 44.84 0.42
C LEU A 382 -23.52 45.43 0.73
N ARG A 383 -22.41 44.70 0.44
CA ARG A 383 -21.02 45.11 0.73
C ARG A 383 -20.48 46.18 -0.21
N LEU A 384 -21.11 46.38 -1.38
CA LEU A 384 -20.76 47.45 -2.30
C LEU A 384 -21.05 48.79 -1.60
N GLY A 385 -19.99 49.38 -1.04
CA GLY A 385 -20.03 50.51 -0.09
C GLY A 385 -20.72 51.78 -0.58
N ASN A 386 -21.21 51.79 -1.82
CA ASN A 386 -22.30 52.64 -2.31
C ASN A 386 -23.11 51.81 -3.32
N ALA A 387 -24.44 51.86 -3.24
CA ALA A 387 -25.31 51.21 -4.23
C ALA A 387 -24.97 51.73 -5.65
N PRO A 388 -24.61 50.86 -6.61
CA PRO A 388 -24.24 51.26 -7.97
C PRO A 388 -25.32 52.06 -8.70
N CYS A 389 -26.59 51.85 -8.34
CA CYS A 389 -27.72 52.65 -8.80
C CYS A 389 -28.84 52.71 -7.76
N CYS A 390 -29.83 53.55 -8.00
CA CYS A 390 -31.01 53.66 -7.15
C CYS A 390 -31.96 52.46 -7.34
N GLU A 391 -31.82 51.39 -6.56
CA GLU A 391 -32.77 50.27 -6.52
C GLU A 391 -33.43 50.17 -5.13
N PRO A 392 -34.68 50.64 -4.92
CA PRO A 392 -35.32 50.67 -3.60
C PRO A 392 -35.41 49.31 -2.90
N SER A 393 -35.46 48.21 -3.66
CA SER A 393 -35.52 46.84 -3.13
C SER A 393 -34.34 46.47 -2.24
N HIS A 394 -33.18 47.13 -2.37
CA HIS A 394 -32.01 46.86 -1.53
C HIS A 394 -32.24 47.23 -0.06
N LEU A 395 -33.12 48.21 0.23
CA LEU A 395 -33.46 48.60 1.59
C LEU A 395 -34.24 47.49 2.31
N GLN A 396 -35.22 46.89 1.62
CA GLN A 396 -35.95 45.73 2.14
C GLN A 396 -35.02 44.54 2.36
N LEU A 397 -34.07 44.32 1.44
CA LEU A 397 -33.08 43.25 1.59
C LEU A 397 -32.13 43.50 2.78
N LYS A 398 -31.82 44.77 3.08
CA LYS A 398 -31.04 45.17 4.25
C LYS A 398 -31.76 44.89 5.57
N GLU A 399 -33.08 45.05 5.62
CA GLU A 399 -33.89 44.69 6.79
C GLU A 399 -33.79 43.18 7.07
N TYR A 400 -34.03 42.34 6.05
CA TYR A 400 -33.86 40.89 6.20
C TYR A 400 -32.43 40.52 6.61
N TYR A 401 -31.41 41.16 6.03
CA TYR A 401 -30.01 40.93 6.42
C TYR A 401 -29.76 41.24 7.90
N GLN A 402 -30.34 42.32 8.42
CA GLN A 402 -30.26 42.67 9.84
C GLN A 402 -30.95 41.64 10.73
N GLU A 403 -32.13 41.15 10.33
CA GLU A 403 -32.84 40.07 11.02
C GLU A 403 -32.01 38.77 11.05
N GLY A 404 -31.44 38.38 9.90
CA GLY A 404 -30.57 37.23 9.80
C GLY A 404 -29.28 37.38 10.63
N SER A 405 -28.69 38.58 10.65
CA SER A 405 -27.50 38.87 11.45
C SER A 405 -27.80 38.79 12.95
N LYS A 406 -28.95 39.32 13.39
CA LYS A 406 -29.42 39.20 14.77
C LYS A 406 -29.65 37.73 15.15
N LEU A 407 -30.23 36.93 14.25
CA LEU A 407 -30.40 35.49 14.46
C LEU A 407 -29.05 34.76 14.62
N ILE A 408 -28.03 35.14 13.86
CA ILE A 408 -26.66 34.61 14.03
C ILE A 408 -26.10 34.94 15.41
N GLU A 409 -26.25 36.19 15.87
CA GLU A 409 -25.81 36.60 17.20
C GLU A 409 -26.55 35.82 18.30
N GLU A 410 -27.86 35.64 18.17
CA GLU A 410 -28.67 34.85 19.11
C GLU A 410 -28.22 33.37 19.14
N ILE A 411 -27.99 32.74 17.97
CA ILE A 411 -27.51 31.35 17.90
C ILE A 411 -26.10 31.22 18.47
N ASN A 412 -25.18 32.11 18.11
CA ASN A 412 -23.81 32.05 18.63
C ASN A 412 -23.76 32.31 20.14
N SER A 413 -24.59 33.21 20.65
CA SER A 413 -24.76 33.44 22.09
C SER A 413 -25.26 32.17 22.79
N ALA A 414 -26.26 31.49 22.22
CA ALA A 414 -26.81 30.25 22.77
C ALA A 414 -25.86 29.05 22.67
N LEU A 415 -24.94 29.05 21.71
CA LEU A 415 -23.92 28.01 21.53
C LEU A 415 -22.65 28.25 22.36
N SER A 416 -22.54 29.41 23.02
CA SER A 416 -21.40 29.81 23.85
C SER A 416 -21.38 29.06 25.19
N VAL A 417 -20.17 28.90 25.75
CA VAL A 417 -19.81 28.00 26.87
C VAL A 417 -20.51 28.32 28.21
N CYS A 418 -21.25 29.43 28.34
CA CYS A 418 -21.79 29.91 29.62
C CYS A 418 -23.27 30.28 29.62
N SER A 419 -24.09 29.74 28.71
CA SER A 419 -25.53 30.04 28.74
C SER A 419 -26.31 28.93 29.47
N GLU A 420 -27.00 29.28 30.56
CA GLU A 420 -27.98 28.44 31.29
C GLU A 420 -29.26 28.19 30.44
N ILE A 421 -29.08 27.85 29.17
CA ILE A 421 -30.16 27.74 28.19
C ILE A 421 -30.59 26.28 28.12
N SER A 422 -31.90 26.05 28.24
CA SER A 422 -32.47 24.71 28.20
C SER A 422 -32.50 24.15 26.77
N VAL A 423 -32.60 22.82 26.63
CA VAL A 423 -32.80 22.19 25.31
C VAL A 423 -34.06 22.72 24.62
N ALA A 424 -35.11 23.08 25.37
CA ALA A 424 -36.33 23.66 24.84
C ALA A 424 -36.08 25.05 24.21
N ASP A 425 -35.22 25.87 24.82
CA ASP A 425 -34.85 27.17 24.28
C ASP A 425 -34.01 27.04 23.00
N TRP A 426 -33.15 26.01 22.90
CA TRP A 426 -32.45 25.68 21.65
C TRP A 426 -33.42 25.23 20.55
N GLU A 427 -34.47 24.46 20.89
CA GLU A 427 -35.51 24.07 19.93
C GLU A 427 -36.36 25.26 19.47
N ILE A 428 -36.68 26.21 20.36
CA ILE A 428 -37.35 27.48 20.01
C ILE A 428 -36.48 28.30 19.07
N LEU A 429 -35.18 28.44 19.38
CA LEU A 429 -34.25 29.20 18.55
C LEU A 429 -34.02 28.55 17.18
N TYR A 430 -33.95 27.21 17.14
CA TYR A 430 -33.88 26.46 15.89
C TYR A 430 -35.17 26.61 15.06
N SER A 431 -36.34 26.60 15.70
CA SER A 431 -37.63 26.85 15.04
C SER A 431 -37.69 28.27 14.47
N LYS A 432 -37.23 29.27 15.22
CA LYS A 432 -37.08 30.65 14.75
C LYS A 432 -36.13 30.74 13.55
N ALA A 433 -35.06 29.96 13.53
CA ALA A 433 -34.13 29.90 12.40
C ALA A 433 -34.71 29.18 11.17
N LEU A 434 -35.60 28.21 11.37
CA LEU A 434 -36.36 27.56 10.30
C LEU A 434 -37.42 28.49 9.70
N ASP A 435 -38.07 29.30 10.54
CA ASP A 435 -39.08 30.29 10.14
C ASP A 435 -38.47 31.56 9.50
N SER A 436 -37.15 31.71 9.55
CA SER A 436 -36.43 32.81 8.88
C SER A 436 -36.31 32.56 7.37
N PRO A 437 -36.65 33.57 6.52
CA PRO A 437 -36.49 33.47 5.07
C PRO A 437 -35.02 33.51 4.62
N ILE A 438 -34.13 33.98 5.48
CA ILE A 438 -32.68 33.93 5.28
C ILE A 438 -32.12 32.72 6.01
N TYR A 439 -31.38 31.92 5.26
CA TYR A 439 -30.60 30.82 5.78
C TYR A 439 -29.30 31.31 6.43
N VAL A 440 -29.09 30.85 7.66
CA VAL A 440 -27.88 31.10 8.46
C VAL A 440 -27.20 29.76 8.73
N GLU A 441 -25.90 29.67 8.47
CA GLU A 441 -25.14 28.41 8.59
C GLU A 441 -25.04 27.95 10.06
N GLU A 442 -25.07 28.89 10.99
CA GLU A 442 -25.11 28.67 12.43
C GLU A 442 -26.33 27.84 12.86
N SER A 443 -27.44 27.89 12.10
CA SER A 443 -28.62 27.05 12.38
C SER A 443 -28.36 25.56 12.17
N GLU A 444 -27.44 25.19 11.27
CA GLU A 444 -27.01 23.79 11.12
C GLU A 444 -26.14 23.34 12.30
N LYS A 445 -25.29 24.23 12.82
CA LYS A 445 -24.50 23.93 14.03
C LYS A 445 -25.43 23.67 15.22
N LEU A 446 -26.47 24.50 15.37
CA LEU A 446 -27.52 24.31 16.38
C LEU A 446 -28.30 23.00 16.16
N ARG A 447 -28.69 22.67 14.93
CA ARG A 447 -29.36 21.41 14.57
C ARG A 447 -28.51 20.19 14.91
N CYS A 448 -27.22 20.22 14.55
CA CYS A 448 -26.30 19.13 14.83
C CYS A 448 -26.16 18.90 16.33
N LYS A 449 -26.00 19.97 17.13
CA LYS A 449 -25.95 19.84 18.59
C LYS A 449 -27.27 19.30 19.16
N LEU A 450 -28.42 19.81 18.73
CA LEU A 450 -29.74 19.28 19.13
C LEU A 450 -29.90 17.79 18.77
N SER A 451 -29.41 17.37 17.60
CA SER A 451 -29.39 15.97 17.19
C SER A 451 -28.49 15.13 18.10
N SER A 452 -27.28 15.61 18.41
CA SER A 452 -26.37 14.91 19.33
C SER A 452 -26.98 14.75 20.72
N VAL A 453 -27.65 15.78 21.24
CA VAL A 453 -28.36 15.71 22.52
C VAL A 453 -29.48 14.66 22.48
N LYS A 454 -30.29 14.62 21.42
CA LYS A 454 -31.36 13.61 21.26
C LYS A 454 -30.81 12.19 21.20
N VAL A 455 -29.79 11.97 20.38
CA VAL A 455 -29.12 10.66 20.26
C VAL A 455 -28.51 10.23 21.59
N TRP A 456 -27.87 11.15 22.31
CA TRP A 456 -27.29 10.87 23.63
C TRP A 456 -28.38 10.49 24.64
N VAL A 457 -29.47 11.26 24.72
CA VAL A 457 -30.61 10.97 25.63
C VAL A 457 -31.22 9.61 25.33
N ASP A 458 -31.46 9.29 24.06
CA ASP A 458 -32.02 7.99 23.67
C ASP A 458 -31.03 6.84 23.95
N SER A 459 -29.72 7.07 23.77
CA SER A 459 -28.68 6.08 24.09
C SER A 459 -28.62 5.79 25.58
N VAL A 460 -28.69 6.82 26.44
CA VAL A 460 -28.75 6.65 27.90
C VAL A 460 -30.04 5.94 28.32
N ARG A 461 -31.18 6.33 27.75
CA ARG A 461 -32.47 5.68 28.02
C ARG A 461 -32.46 4.20 27.62
N ASN A 462 -31.87 3.86 26.47
CA ASN A 462 -31.69 2.48 26.05
C ASN A 462 -30.79 1.69 27.01
N CYS A 463 -29.68 2.29 27.46
CA CYS A 463 -28.81 1.64 28.46
C CYS A 463 -29.52 1.38 29.79
N ILE A 464 -30.38 2.29 30.24
CA ILE A 464 -31.11 2.18 31.51
C ILE A 464 -32.33 1.25 31.42
N SER A 465 -33.00 1.20 30.25
CA SER A 465 -34.22 0.40 30.05
C SER A 465 -33.96 -1.04 29.62
N GLU A 466 -32.71 -1.39 29.29
CA GLU A 466 -32.30 -2.74 28.91
C GLU A 466 -32.49 -3.73 30.07
N LYS A 467 -33.02 -4.92 29.76
CA LYS A 467 -33.37 -5.96 30.76
C LYS A 467 -32.51 -7.21 30.65
N SER A 468 -31.74 -7.35 29.56
CA SER A 468 -30.88 -8.50 29.34
C SER A 468 -29.53 -8.36 30.07
N PRO A 469 -29.09 -9.39 30.84
CA PRO A 469 -27.81 -9.35 31.54
C PRO A 469 -26.62 -9.25 30.58
N GLY A 470 -25.71 -8.30 30.81
CA GLY A 470 -24.47 -8.12 30.05
C GLY A 470 -24.64 -7.49 28.65
N ALA A 471 -25.78 -6.89 28.33
CA ALA A 471 -26.04 -6.30 27.01
C ALA A 471 -25.37 -4.94 26.78
N VAL A 472 -25.00 -4.23 27.85
CA VAL A 472 -24.37 -2.91 27.76
C VAL A 472 -22.89 -3.03 28.13
N GLU A 473 -21.99 -2.70 27.22
CA GLU A 473 -20.55 -2.67 27.50
C GLU A 473 -20.18 -1.51 28.42
N VAL A 474 -19.28 -1.74 29.38
CA VAL A 474 -18.84 -0.69 30.33
C VAL A 474 -18.20 0.51 29.63
N ASP A 475 -17.51 0.30 28.51
CA ASP A 475 -16.88 1.36 27.72
C ASP A 475 -17.92 2.32 27.11
N VAL A 476 -19.11 1.82 26.79
CA VAL A 476 -20.22 2.65 26.29
C VAL A 476 -20.67 3.63 27.36
N LEU A 477 -20.74 3.20 28.63
CA LEU A 477 -21.11 4.08 29.74
C LEU A 477 -20.07 5.18 29.98
N TYR A 478 -18.78 4.86 29.93
CA TYR A 478 -17.71 5.86 30.07
C TYR A 478 -17.66 6.83 28.90
N LYS A 479 -17.94 6.34 27.68
CA LYS A 479 -18.08 7.20 26.50
C LYS A 479 -19.23 8.19 26.66
N LEU A 480 -20.40 7.73 27.11
CA LEU A 480 -21.55 8.59 27.37
C LEU A 480 -21.27 9.60 28.51
N GLU A 481 -20.49 9.22 29.53
CA GLU A 481 -20.03 10.10 30.62
C GLU A 481 -19.07 11.19 30.12
N ALA A 482 -18.24 10.90 29.11
CA ALA A 482 -17.37 11.90 28.47
C ALA A 482 -18.15 12.81 27.52
N GLU A 483 -19.07 12.26 26.71
CA GLU A 483 -19.89 13.00 25.76
C GLU A 483 -20.75 14.07 26.46
N ILE A 484 -21.30 13.81 27.65
CA ILE A 484 -22.08 14.80 28.40
C ILE A 484 -21.22 15.98 28.91
N LEU A 485 -19.95 15.74 29.24
CA LEU A 485 -19.01 16.79 29.63
C LEU A 485 -18.65 17.69 28.44
N GLU A 486 -18.57 17.13 27.24
CA GLU A 486 -18.39 17.90 26.00
C GLU A 486 -19.65 18.68 25.60
N LEU A 487 -20.83 18.11 25.84
CA LEU A 487 -22.12 18.76 25.57
C LEU A 487 -22.41 19.92 26.52
N GLN A 488 -21.79 19.96 27.71
CA GLN A 488 -21.88 21.06 28.70
C GLN A 488 -23.31 21.44 29.11
N LEU A 489 -24.25 20.49 29.02
CA LEU A 489 -25.67 20.68 29.33
C LEU A 489 -26.05 19.97 30.64
N GLN A 490 -27.02 20.53 31.36
CA GLN A 490 -27.64 19.85 32.49
C GLN A 490 -28.86 19.04 32.01
N LEU A 491 -28.69 17.71 31.96
CA LEU A 491 -29.75 16.77 31.57
C LEU A 491 -30.09 15.85 32.76
N PRO A 492 -31.38 15.59 33.05
CA PRO A 492 -31.80 14.66 34.12
C PRO A 492 -31.21 13.24 33.95
N GLU A 493 -31.10 12.76 32.70
CA GLU A 493 -30.52 11.46 32.36
C GLU A 493 -29.02 11.36 32.72
N ALA A 494 -28.31 12.50 32.87
CA ALA A 494 -26.90 12.52 33.26
C ALA A 494 -26.69 12.11 34.71
N GLU A 495 -27.63 12.44 35.61
CA GLU A 495 -27.58 12.00 37.00
C GLU A 495 -27.77 10.48 37.11
N LEU A 496 -28.73 9.94 36.36
CA LEU A 496 -28.98 8.50 36.29
C LEU A 496 -27.78 7.72 35.74
N LEU A 497 -27.14 8.25 34.68
CA LEU A 497 -25.91 7.69 34.12
C LEU A 497 -24.75 7.74 35.11
N SER A 498 -24.59 8.86 35.83
CA SER A 498 -23.54 9.02 36.85
C SER A 498 -23.68 8.00 37.97
N ASP A 499 -24.91 7.78 38.46
CA ASP A 499 -25.17 6.81 39.52
C ASP A 499 -24.97 5.36 39.07
N LEU A 500 -25.37 5.01 37.84
CA LEU A 500 -25.07 3.70 37.26
C LEU A 500 -23.54 3.49 37.13
N THR A 501 -22.84 4.51 36.64
CA THR A 501 -21.39 4.47 36.42
C THR A 501 -20.63 4.34 37.74
N LYS A 502 -21.06 5.01 38.81
CA LYS A 502 -20.50 4.84 40.16
C LYS A 502 -20.66 3.39 40.66
N GLN A 503 -21.83 2.78 40.47
CA GLN A 503 -22.07 1.39 40.86
C GLN A 503 -21.18 0.41 40.08
N VAL A 504 -21.02 0.61 38.77
CA VAL A 504 -20.14 -0.20 37.92
C VAL A 504 -18.67 -0.04 38.34
N LYS A 505 -18.20 1.20 38.57
CA LYS A 505 -16.84 1.49 39.07
C LYS A 505 -16.58 0.79 40.42
N SER A 506 -17.55 0.82 41.33
CA SER A 506 -17.46 0.13 42.63
C SER A 506 -17.39 -1.40 42.48
N CYS A 507 -18.25 -1.99 41.64
CA CYS A 507 -18.21 -3.44 41.37
C CYS A 507 -16.89 -3.88 40.75
N ARG A 508 -16.39 -3.13 39.76
CA ARG A 508 -15.11 -3.40 39.10
C ARG A 508 -13.94 -3.35 40.08
N ALA A 509 -13.90 -2.35 40.96
CA ALA A 509 -12.88 -2.26 42.01
C ALA A 509 -12.93 -3.46 42.97
N GLN A 510 -14.13 -3.92 43.34
CA GLN A 510 -14.29 -5.12 44.15
C GLN A 510 -13.82 -6.39 43.42
N CYS A 511 -14.12 -6.54 42.13
CA CYS A 511 -13.66 -7.66 41.31
C CYS A 511 -12.12 -7.69 41.17
N ASN A 512 -11.51 -6.53 40.92
CA ASN A 512 -10.06 -6.41 40.82
C ASN A 512 -9.35 -6.80 42.11
N LYS A 513 -9.86 -6.33 43.25
CA LYS A 513 -9.33 -6.72 44.56
C LYS A 513 -9.39 -8.24 44.77
N MET A 514 -10.46 -8.89 44.31
CA MET A 514 -10.58 -10.34 44.40
C MET A 514 -9.60 -11.07 43.47
N LEU A 515 -9.28 -10.53 42.29
CA LEU A 515 -8.34 -11.14 41.33
C LEU A 515 -6.87 -11.09 41.78
N GLU A 516 -6.52 -10.17 42.68
CA GLU A 516 -5.19 -9.99 43.25
C GLU A 516 -4.87 -10.98 44.39
N ASP A 517 -5.86 -11.33 45.23
CA ASP A 517 -5.69 -12.24 46.37
C ASP A 517 -5.93 -13.72 45.98
N SER A 518 -5.33 -14.68 46.72
CA SER A 518 -5.60 -16.10 46.52
C SER A 518 -7.02 -16.46 47.00
N ILE A 519 -7.93 -16.75 46.07
CA ILE A 519 -9.36 -16.84 46.37
C ILE A 519 -9.78 -18.28 46.74
N SER A 520 -10.57 -18.44 47.80
CA SER A 520 -11.26 -19.71 48.10
C SER A 520 -12.64 -19.78 47.44
N LEU A 521 -13.05 -20.98 47.00
CA LEU A 521 -14.32 -21.22 46.30
C LEU A 521 -15.57 -20.71 47.07
N LYS A 522 -15.53 -20.70 48.41
CA LYS A 522 -16.61 -20.21 49.27
C LYS A 522 -16.79 -18.69 49.21
N VAL A 523 -15.71 -17.93 49.02
CA VAL A 523 -15.72 -16.46 48.99
C VAL A 523 -16.30 -15.94 47.68
N VAL A 524 -16.00 -16.60 46.55
CA VAL A 524 -16.55 -16.23 45.22
C VAL A 524 -18.07 -16.41 45.15
N LYS A 525 -18.58 -17.50 45.74
CA LYS A 525 -20.03 -17.83 45.71
C LYS A 525 -20.90 -16.83 46.49
N LEU A 526 -20.39 -16.27 47.59
CA LEU A 526 -21.15 -15.35 48.47
C LEU A 526 -21.07 -13.88 48.04
N SER A 527 -19.97 -13.47 47.40
CA SER A 527 -19.69 -12.05 47.11
C SER A 527 -20.11 -11.62 45.70
N CYS A 528 -20.00 -12.48 44.67
CA CYS A 528 -20.30 -12.10 43.29
C CYS A 528 -21.80 -12.14 42.93
N PHE A 529 -22.63 -12.82 43.72
CA PHE A 529 -24.04 -13.09 43.38
C PHE A 529 -25.07 -12.40 44.29
N SER A 530 -24.65 -11.66 45.33
CA SER A 530 -25.59 -11.26 46.40
C SER A 530 -26.01 -9.79 46.47
N LYS A 531 -25.48 -8.83 45.68
CA LYS A 531 -26.00 -7.44 45.72
C LYS A 531 -25.99 -6.72 44.37
N ASN A 532 -27.16 -6.15 44.04
CA ASN A 532 -27.51 -5.24 42.94
C ASN A 532 -27.77 -5.84 41.55
N GLY A 533 -29.06 -5.99 41.22
CA GLY A 533 -29.56 -6.41 39.90
C GLY A 533 -29.19 -5.49 38.73
N MET A 534 -28.90 -4.21 38.96
CA MET A 534 -28.53 -3.26 37.90
C MET A 534 -27.09 -3.45 37.38
N VAL A 535 -26.19 -4.02 38.19
CA VAL A 535 -24.80 -4.28 37.79
C VAL A 535 -24.70 -5.51 36.87
N LEU A 536 -25.70 -6.40 36.91
CA LEU A 536 -25.78 -7.59 36.06
C LEU A 536 -26.13 -7.26 34.59
N LEU A 537 -26.64 -6.06 34.31
CA LEU A 537 -26.98 -5.60 32.95
C LEU A 537 -25.75 -5.13 32.17
N VAL A 538 -24.70 -4.69 32.88
CA VAL A 538 -23.48 -4.15 32.29
C VAL A 538 -22.44 -5.27 32.18
N ASN A 539 -21.85 -5.43 31.00
CA ASN A 539 -20.72 -6.32 30.80
C ASN A 539 -19.47 -5.73 31.48
N ILE A 540 -19.07 -6.33 32.59
CA ILE A 540 -17.83 -6.02 33.30
C ILE A 540 -16.85 -7.17 33.05
N PRO A 541 -15.77 -6.95 32.27
CA PRO A 541 -14.82 -7.99 31.90
C PRO A 541 -14.24 -8.74 33.10
N GLU A 542 -13.90 -8.03 34.18
CA GLU A 542 -13.33 -8.60 35.40
C GLU A 542 -14.31 -9.52 36.13
N LEU A 543 -15.60 -9.18 36.13
CA LEU A 543 -16.65 -10.01 36.72
C LEU A 543 -16.88 -11.28 35.88
N ASN A 544 -16.82 -11.17 34.55
CA ASN A 544 -16.96 -12.33 33.67
C ASN A 544 -15.77 -13.28 33.79
N LEU A 545 -14.55 -12.75 33.94
CA LEU A 545 -13.37 -13.56 34.20
C LEU A 545 -13.48 -14.34 35.52
N LEU A 546 -14.01 -13.71 36.58
CA LEU A 546 -14.28 -14.39 37.85
C LEU A 546 -15.36 -15.48 37.71
N LYS A 547 -16.43 -15.25 36.93
CA LYS A 547 -17.44 -16.28 36.62
C LYS A 547 -16.86 -17.45 35.85
N GLN A 548 -15.96 -17.18 34.90
CA GLN A 548 -15.27 -18.21 34.13
C GLN A 548 -14.37 -19.05 35.04
N TYR A 549 -13.52 -18.42 35.85
CA TYR A 549 -12.70 -19.14 36.84
C TYR A 549 -13.53 -20.01 37.77
N TYR A 550 -14.70 -19.53 38.21
CA TYR A 550 -15.63 -20.32 39.02
C TYR A 550 -16.16 -21.56 38.27
N SER A 551 -16.59 -21.39 37.02
CA SER A 551 -17.06 -22.50 36.17
C SER A 551 -15.96 -23.54 35.90
N ASP A 552 -14.75 -23.09 35.56
CA ASP A 552 -13.60 -23.95 35.31
C ASP A 552 -13.23 -24.76 36.56
N THR A 553 -13.34 -24.14 37.74
CA THR A 553 -13.13 -24.81 39.03
C THR A 553 -14.18 -25.88 39.31
N ILE A 554 -15.46 -25.61 39.04
CA ILE A 554 -16.52 -26.62 39.19
C ILE A 554 -16.31 -27.80 38.23
N SER A 555 -15.95 -27.50 36.98
CA SER A 555 -15.67 -28.52 35.96
C SER A 555 -14.47 -29.38 36.37
N TRP A 556 -13.40 -28.77 36.86
CA TRP A 556 -12.23 -29.48 37.38
C TRP A 556 -12.58 -30.38 38.57
N VAL A 557 -13.33 -29.88 39.57
CA VAL A 557 -13.79 -30.69 40.71
C VAL A 557 -14.65 -31.87 40.24
N SER A 558 -15.48 -31.68 39.21
CA SER A 558 -16.29 -32.75 38.61
C SER A 558 -15.41 -33.81 37.93
N ARG A 559 -14.37 -33.41 37.18
CA ARG A 559 -13.38 -34.33 36.56
C ARG A 559 -12.63 -35.14 37.62
N VAL A 560 -12.19 -34.49 38.70
CA VAL A 560 -11.52 -35.15 39.83
C VAL A 560 -12.41 -36.22 40.44
N ASN A 561 -13.67 -35.88 40.74
CA ASN A 561 -14.61 -36.83 41.32
C ASN A 561 -14.90 -38.01 40.39
N LEU A 562 -14.92 -37.79 39.07
CA LEU A 562 -15.13 -38.87 38.09
C LEU A 562 -13.94 -39.83 38.05
N VAL A 563 -12.71 -39.31 37.97
CA VAL A 563 -11.50 -40.14 37.87
C VAL A 563 -11.24 -40.89 39.17
N LEU A 564 -11.49 -40.29 40.34
CA LEU A 564 -11.26 -40.92 41.64
C LEU A 564 -12.18 -42.13 41.94
N VAL A 565 -13.24 -42.36 41.15
CA VAL A 565 -14.11 -43.52 41.30
C VAL A 565 -13.42 -44.76 40.71
N ASN A 566 -13.22 -45.79 41.54
CA ASN A 566 -12.66 -47.11 41.17
C ASN A 566 -11.24 -47.11 40.57
N VAL A 567 -10.42 -46.09 40.84
CA VAL A 567 -9.01 -45.96 40.37
C VAL A 567 -8.18 -47.22 40.62
N HIS A 568 -8.36 -47.87 41.76
CA HIS A 568 -7.59 -49.02 42.20
C HIS A 568 -7.99 -50.34 41.53
N GLU A 569 -9.12 -50.37 40.81
CA GLU A 569 -9.64 -51.55 40.11
C GLU A 569 -9.36 -51.54 38.60
N ARG A 570 -8.88 -50.41 38.07
CA ARG A 570 -8.53 -50.28 36.65
C ARG A 570 -7.29 -51.09 36.29
N GLU A 571 -7.36 -51.83 35.19
CA GLU A 571 -6.22 -52.63 34.69
C GLU A 571 -5.15 -51.73 34.02
N ASP A 572 -5.53 -50.56 33.50
CA ASP A 572 -4.69 -49.61 32.76
C ASP A 572 -4.04 -48.55 33.66
N GLN A 573 -3.33 -48.98 34.71
CA GLN A 573 -2.73 -48.07 35.71
C GLN A 573 -1.76 -47.02 35.14
N GLU A 574 -1.13 -47.27 33.99
CA GLU A 574 -0.27 -46.27 33.31
C GLU A 574 -1.09 -45.06 32.82
N ASN A 575 -2.23 -45.30 32.19
CA ASN A 575 -3.13 -44.24 31.72
C ASN A 575 -3.75 -43.48 32.90
N VAL A 576 -4.06 -44.17 34.01
CA VAL A 576 -4.50 -43.54 35.27
C VAL A 576 -3.46 -42.56 35.81
N VAL A 577 -2.17 -42.91 35.75
CA VAL A 577 -1.08 -42.00 36.16
C VAL A 577 -1.05 -40.76 35.26
N ASP A 578 -1.22 -40.91 33.95
CA ASP A 578 -1.25 -39.79 33.01
C ASP A 578 -2.47 -38.88 33.24
N GLU A 579 -3.67 -39.47 33.40
CA GLU A 579 -4.91 -38.75 33.71
C GLU A 579 -4.79 -37.95 35.02
N LEU A 580 -4.30 -38.57 36.11
CA LEU A 580 -4.11 -37.92 37.41
C LEU A 580 -2.99 -36.87 37.37
N THR A 581 -1.93 -37.09 36.59
CA THR A 581 -0.84 -36.11 36.40
C THR A 581 -1.36 -34.87 35.68
N HIS A 582 -2.19 -35.05 34.66
CA HIS A 582 -2.82 -33.95 33.94
C HIS A 582 -3.79 -33.17 34.85
N ILE A 583 -4.67 -33.87 35.57
CA ILE A 583 -5.61 -33.25 36.51
C ILE A 583 -4.88 -32.49 37.63
N HIS A 584 -3.81 -33.06 38.19
CA HIS A 584 -3.00 -32.39 39.23
C HIS A 584 -2.30 -31.14 38.70
N ARG A 585 -1.79 -31.18 37.45
CA ARG A 585 -1.17 -30.02 36.79
C ARG A 585 -2.20 -28.92 36.55
N ASP A 586 -3.36 -29.27 35.99
CA ASP A 586 -4.47 -28.34 35.78
C ASP A 586 -4.85 -27.66 37.11
N GLY A 587 -5.07 -28.45 38.16
CA GLY A 587 -5.45 -27.97 39.49
C GLY A 587 -4.41 -27.04 40.13
N SER A 588 -3.12 -27.32 39.91
CA SER A 588 -2.02 -26.48 40.42
C SER A 588 -1.91 -25.13 39.68
N SER A 589 -2.45 -25.04 38.46
CA SER A 589 -2.46 -23.82 37.65
C SER A 589 -3.69 -22.94 37.86
N MET A 590 -4.66 -23.41 38.67
CA MET A 590 -5.93 -22.68 38.88
C MET A 590 -5.72 -21.47 39.79
N LYS A 591 -6.38 -20.36 39.43
CA LYS A 591 -6.43 -19.13 40.24
C LYS A 591 -7.24 -19.28 41.53
N ILE A 592 -8.23 -20.17 41.55
CA ILE A 592 -9.06 -20.46 42.72
C ILE A 592 -8.50 -21.68 43.46
N HIS A 593 -8.31 -21.55 44.76
CA HIS A 593 -7.84 -22.64 45.60
C HIS A 593 -8.93 -23.71 45.76
N VAL A 594 -8.54 -24.97 45.50
CA VAL A 594 -9.41 -26.15 45.59
C VAL A 594 -8.89 -27.11 46.65
N ASP A 595 -9.78 -27.50 47.57
CA ASP A 595 -9.43 -28.34 48.72
C ASP A 595 -9.15 -29.81 48.30
N GLU A 596 -9.54 -30.19 47.08
CA GLU A 596 -9.40 -31.54 46.52
C GLU A 596 -8.01 -31.82 45.90
N LEU A 597 -7.19 -30.79 45.60
CA LEU A 597 -5.88 -30.98 44.95
C LEU A 597 -4.89 -31.86 45.74
N PRO A 598 -4.75 -31.70 47.08
CA PRO A 598 -3.91 -32.60 47.87
C PRO A 598 -4.37 -34.07 47.79
N ARG A 599 -5.68 -34.32 47.65
CA ARG A 599 -6.24 -35.67 47.54
C ARG A 599 -5.83 -36.33 46.21
N VAL A 600 -5.85 -35.56 45.11
CA VAL A 600 -5.37 -36.03 43.80
C VAL A 600 -3.87 -36.36 43.86
N GLY A 601 -3.06 -35.54 44.52
CA GLY A 601 -1.63 -35.76 44.65
C GLY A 601 -1.27 -37.04 45.42
N ILE A 602 -2.05 -37.39 46.44
CA ILE A 602 -1.89 -38.66 47.17
C ILE A 602 -2.27 -39.86 46.28
N GLU A 603 -3.37 -39.78 45.55
CA GLU A 603 -3.80 -40.90 44.68
C GLU A 603 -2.86 -41.10 43.48
N LEU A 604 -2.30 -40.03 42.92
CA LEU A 604 -1.28 -40.12 41.87
C LEU A 604 -0.06 -40.93 42.35
N LYS A 605 0.41 -40.69 43.58
CA LYS A 605 1.51 -41.47 44.16
C LYS A 605 1.16 -42.95 44.30
N LYS A 606 -0.08 -43.27 44.69
CA LYS A 606 -0.57 -44.66 44.76
C LYS A 606 -0.60 -45.32 43.38
N ALA A 607 -1.13 -44.64 42.36
CA ALA A 607 -1.16 -45.15 40.99
C ALA A 607 0.26 -45.40 40.43
N CYS A 608 1.21 -44.47 40.64
CA CYS A 608 2.61 -44.67 40.26
C CYS A 608 3.24 -45.90 40.93
N CYS A 609 2.91 -46.13 42.21
CA CYS A 609 3.37 -47.31 42.93
C CYS A 609 2.78 -48.61 42.34
N ARG A 610 1.50 -48.61 41.95
CA ARG A 610 0.86 -49.75 41.25
C ARG A 610 1.50 -50.06 39.90
N VAL A 611 1.88 -49.05 39.11
CA VAL A 611 2.62 -49.24 37.84
C VAL A 611 3.99 -49.90 38.09
N LYS A 612 4.74 -49.43 39.10
CA LYS A 612 6.00 -50.07 39.50
C LYS A 612 5.81 -51.53 39.90
N ALA A 613 4.70 -51.84 40.59
CA ALA A 613 4.32 -53.20 40.98
C ALA A 613 3.99 -54.10 39.79
N LEU A 614 3.19 -53.63 38.84
CA LEU A 614 2.92 -54.37 37.61
C LEU A 614 4.22 -54.68 36.86
N LYS A 615 5.12 -53.69 36.73
CA LYS A 615 6.43 -53.89 36.10
C LYS A 615 7.28 -54.93 36.81
N ALA A 616 7.26 -54.96 38.15
CA ALA A 616 7.96 -55.94 38.97
C ALA A 616 7.39 -57.37 38.85
N LEU A 617 6.11 -57.53 38.50
CA LEU A 617 5.51 -58.84 38.26
C LEU A 617 5.85 -59.44 36.90
N HIS A 618 6.04 -58.57 35.89
CA HIS A 618 6.29 -58.97 34.50
C HIS A 618 7.77 -59.03 34.12
N CYS A 619 8.66 -58.34 34.85
CA CYS A 619 10.09 -58.30 34.57
C CYS A 619 10.91 -58.68 35.82
N LYS A 620 12.05 -59.35 35.62
CA LYS A 620 12.98 -59.65 36.72
C LYS A 620 13.59 -58.34 37.24
N MET A 621 13.30 -58.01 38.50
CA MET A 621 13.85 -56.84 39.18
C MET A 621 14.87 -57.24 40.25
N SER A 622 15.71 -56.30 40.68
CA SER A 622 16.61 -56.53 41.82
C SER A 622 15.82 -56.68 43.12
N MET A 623 16.39 -57.43 44.06
CA MET A 623 15.80 -57.63 45.38
C MET A 623 15.60 -56.31 46.13
N ASP A 624 16.58 -55.39 46.08
CA ASP A 624 16.49 -54.07 46.70
C ASP A 624 15.33 -53.22 46.15
N PHE A 625 15.08 -53.29 44.83
CA PHE A 625 13.98 -52.56 44.20
C PHE A 625 12.62 -53.08 44.68
N ILE A 626 12.47 -54.40 44.79
CA ILE A 626 11.25 -55.03 45.31
C ILE A 626 11.03 -54.66 46.78
N GLN A 627 12.08 -54.64 47.59
CA GLN A 627 12.00 -54.24 49.00
C GLN A 627 11.60 -52.77 49.16
N GLN A 628 12.19 -51.87 48.37
CA GLN A 628 11.80 -50.45 48.35
C GLN A 628 10.35 -50.26 47.92
N LEU A 629 9.90 -51.01 46.92
CA LEU A 629 8.53 -50.96 46.43
C LEU A 629 7.51 -51.41 47.48
N ILE A 630 7.80 -52.46 48.25
CA ILE A 630 6.95 -52.92 49.36
C ILE A 630 6.87 -51.83 50.45
N MET A 631 8.00 -51.18 50.78
CA MET A 631 8.03 -50.08 51.75
C MET A 631 7.25 -48.84 51.27
N GLU A 632 7.35 -48.50 49.99
CA GLU A 632 6.57 -47.43 49.35
C GLU A 632 5.06 -47.75 49.42
N ALA A 633 4.67 -49.00 49.17
CA ALA A 633 3.28 -49.46 49.27
C ALA A 633 2.72 -49.37 50.71
N THR A 634 3.51 -49.74 51.73
CA THR A 634 3.11 -49.58 53.14
C THR A 634 2.96 -48.11 53.53
N THR A 635 3.89 -47.25 53.09
CA THR A 635 3.81 -45.80 53.34
C THR A 635 2.53 -45.20 52.76
N LEU A 636 2.12 -45.68 51.58
CA LEU A 636 0.94 -45.23 50.86
C LEU A 636 -0.35 -45.98 51.29
N GLN A 637 -0.28 -46.92 52.23
CA GLN A 637 -1.38 -47.75 52.74
C GLN A 637 -2.09 -48.60 51.67
N ILE A 638 -1.34 -49.15 50.71
CA ILE A 638 -1.83 -50.00 49.61
C ILE A 638 -1.25 -51.43 49.64
N GLU A 639 -0.52 -51.79 50.69
CA GLU A 639 0.18 -53.08 50.83
C GLU A 639 -0.76 -54.30 50.84
N LYS A 640 -2.04 -54.10 51.16
CA LYS A 640 -3.07 -55.15 51.20
C LYS A 640 -3.70 -55.42 49.84
N GLU A 641 -3.40 -54.62 48.81
CA GLU A 641 -3.90 -54.86 47.46
C GLU A 641 -3.27 -56.13 46.86
N LYS A 642 -4.02 -56.87 46.02
CA LYS A 642 -3.62 -58.17 45.48
C LYS A 642 -2.23 -58.15 44.82
N LEU A 643 -1.91 -57.07 44.10
CA LEU A 643 -0.63 -56.88 43.42
C LEU A 643 0.55 -56.91 44.40
N PHE A 644 0.47 -56.16 45.50
CA PHE A 644 1.55 -56.05 46.47
C PHE A 644 1.66 -57.27 47.38
N VAL A 645 0.55 -57.95 47.66
CA VAL A 645 0.56 -59.25 48.36
C VAL A 645 1.33 -60.30 47.55
N GLU A 646 1.11 -60.39 46.24
CA GLU A 646 1.83 -61.34 45.37
C GLU A 646 3.32 -61.00 45.23
N ILE A 647 3.68 -59.71 45.11
CA ILE A 647 5.08 -59.28 45.08
C ILE A 647 5.78 -59.60 46.40
N SER A 648 5.13 -59.34 47.54
CA SER A 648 5.65 -59.65 48.87
C SER A 648 5.90 -61.15 49.04
N ARG A 649 4.99 -61.98 48.51
CA ARG A 649 5.15 -63.45 48.50
C ARG A 649 6.36 -63.88 47.67
N ARG A 650 6.52 -63.35 46.45
CA ARG A 650 7.69 -63.65 45.58
C ARG A 650 9.01 -63.22 46.22
N HIS A 651 9.02 -62.05 46.86
CA HIS A 651 10.18 -61.55 47.60
C HIS A 651 10.59 -62.48 48.74
N ALA A 652 9.63 -62.95 49.54
CA ALA A 652 9.91 -63.88 50.65
C ALA A 652 10.56 -65.18 50.17
N VAL A 653 10.09 -65.75 49.05
CA VAL A 653 10.69 -66.95 48.42
C VAL A 653 12.12 -66.68 47.96
N ALA A 654 12.36 -65.53 47.32
CA ALA A 654 13.69 -65.14 46.85
C ALA A 654 14.68 -64.95 48.01
N VAL A 655 14.25 -64.34 49.13
CA VAL A 655 15.10 -64.14 50.32
C VAL A 655 15.51 -65.48 50.91
N GLN A 656 14.56 -66.42 51.06
CA GLN A 656 14.86 -67.77 51.56
C GLN A 656 15.82 -68.53 50.65
N TRP A 657 15.69 -68.38 49.33
CA TRP A 657 16.63 -68.97 48.38
C TRP A 657 18.03 -68.38 48.54
N GLU A 658 18.15 -67.06 48.67
CA GLU A 658 19.43 -66.35 48.78
C GLU A 658 20.19 -66.73 50.06
N GLU A 659 19.47 -66.94 51.17
CA GLU A 659 20.05 -67.46 52.41
C GLU A 659 20.62 -68.88 52.24
N LYS A 660 19.87 -69.78 51.58
CA LYS A 660 20.33 -71.14 51.28
C LYS A 660 21.53 -71.16 50.34
N ALA A 661 21.53 -70.33 49.29
CA ALA A 661 22.63 -70.21 48.34
C ALA A 661 23.93 -69.73 49.03
N LYS A 662 23.83 -68.73 49.91
CA LYS A 662 24.98 -68.26 50.69
C LYS A 662 25.52 -69.32 51.64
N HIS A 663 24.65 -70.10 52.28
CA HIS A 663 25.04 -71.20 53.14
C HIS A 663 25.84 -72.26 52.36
N VAL A 664 25.30 -72.74 51.24
CA VAL A 664 25.97 -73.76 50.41
C VAL A 664 27.26 -73.25 49.75
N LEU A 665 27.38 -71.95 49.47
CA LEU A 665 28.65 -71.38 49.01
C LEU A 665 29.71 -71.24 50.11
N ALA A 666 29.32 -71.30 51.38
CA ALA A 666 30.21 -71.19 52.53
C ALA A 666 30.62 -72.54 53.12
N SER A 667 29.80 -73.58 52.94
CA SER A 667 30.06 -74.97 53.34
C SER A 667 30.51 -75.80 52.13
N GLU A 668 31.54 -76.64 52.28
CA GLU A 668 31.98 -77.55 51.22
C GLU A 668 30.99 -78.71 51.04
N GLU A 669 29.88 -78.45 50.34
CA GLU A 669 28.80 -79.42 50.12
C GLU A 669 28.98 -80.23 48.83
N GLN A 670 28.24 -81.34 48.71
CA GLN A 670 28.23 -82.17 47.50
C GLN A 670 27.61 -81.44 46.31
N MET A 671 28.02 -81.82 45.09
CA MET A 671 27.54 -81.19 43.85
C MET A 671 26.01 -81.26 43.66
N SER A 672 25.33 -82.27 44.22
CA SER A 672 23.87 -82.42 44.15
C SER A 672 23.11 -81.27 44.80
N GLU A 673 23.58 -80.78 45.96
CA GLU A 673 22.94 -79.68 46.71
C GLU A 673 23.03 -78.35 45.94
N PHE A 674 24.17 -78.09 45.29
CA PHE A 674 24.31 -76.94 44.40
C PHE A 674 23.37 -77.04 43.19
N GLU A 675 23.21 -78.23 42.61
CA GLU A 675 22.28 -78.45 41.50
C GLU A 675 20.80 -78.31 41.91
N ASP A 676 20.43 -78.73 43.13
CA ASP A 676 19.09 -78.51 43.68
C ASP A 676 18.78 -77.03 43.92
N ILE A 677 19.75 -76.26 44.42
CA ILE A 677 19.61 -74.80 44.56
C ILE A 677 19.47 -74.13 43.18
N LEU A 678 20.19 -74.60 42.17
CA LEU A 678 20.06 -74.09 40.80
C LEU A 678 18.66 -74.39 40.22
N ARG A 679 18.13 -75.60 40.41
CA ARG A 679 16.75 -75.94 40.02
C ARG A 679 15.72 -75.04 40.72
N ALA A 680 15.85 -74.86 42.03
CA ALA A 680 14.94 -74.00 42.80
C ALA A 680 14.99 -72.51 42.39
N SER A 681 16.03 -72.08 41.66
CA SER A 681 16.16 -70.70 41.17
C SER A 681 15.38 -70.42 39.89
N GLU A 682 14.96 -71.45 39.14
CA GLU A 682 14.32 -71.30 37.82
C GLU A 682 12.95 -70.62 37.92
N ASP A 683 12.20 -70.91 38.98
CA ASP A 683 10.85 -70.39 39.24
C ASP A 683 10.84 -69.04 40.00
N ILE A 684 12.01 -68.45 40.29
CA ILE A 684 12.12 -67.19 41.03
C ILE A 684 12.28 -66.02 40.05
N TYR A 685 11.25 -65.18 39.98
CA TYR A 685 11.18 -64.01 39.08
C TYR A 685 11.81 -62.74 39.69
N ILE A 686 12.88 -62.89 40.47
CA ILE A 686 13.67 -61.81 41.08
C ILE A 686 15.14 -62.09 40.74
N ILE A 687 15.93 -61.04 40.52
CA ILE A 687 17.38 -61.18 40.29
C ILE A 687 18.02 -61.61 41.61
N LEU A 688 18.55 -62.83 41.62
CA LEU A 688 19.21 -63.47 42.76
C LEU A 688 20.72 -63.21 42.72
N PRO A 689 21.27 -62.39 43.63
CA PRO A 689 22.68 -62.01 43.58
C PRO A 689 23.65 -63.20 43.67
N SER A 690 23.35 -64.20 44.49
CA SER A 690 24.25 -65.36 44.67
C SER A 690 24.16 -66.39 43.55
N LEU A 691 23.21 -66.29 42.63
CA LEU A 691 22.99 -67.27 41.55
C LEU A 691 24.20 -67.42 40.62
N ILE A 692 24.86 -66.32 40.29
CA ILE A 692 26.05 -66.37 39.43
C ILE A 692 27.18 -67.13 40.14
N HIS A 693 27.37 -66.90 41.43
CA HIS A 693 28.41 -67.56 42.21
C HIS A 693 28.15 -69.06 42.40
N VAL A 694 26.88 -69.47 42.55
CA VAL A 694 26.49 -70.90 42.58
C VAL A 694 26.74 -71.55 41.21
N LYS A 695 26.35 -70.88 40.11
CA LYS A 695 26.60 -71.38 38.73
C LYS A 695 28.09 -71.51 38.42
N ASP A 696 28.88 -70.53 38.82
CA ASP A 696 30.33 -70.53 38.63
C ASP A 696 30.98 -71.65 39.43
N ALA A 697 30.58 -71.85 40.69
CA ALA A 697 31.08 -72.94 41.52
C ALA A 697 30.84 -74.32 40.88
N VAL A 698 29.62 -74.58 40.38
CA VAL A 698 29.28 -75.83 39.67
C VAL A 698 30.04 -75.95 38.35
N SER A 699 30.17 -74.85 37.60
CA SER A 699 30.87 -74.86 36.31
C SER A 699 32.37 -75.11 36.47
N MET A 700 33.01 -74.53 37.48
CA MET A 700 34.41 -74.78 37.82
C MET A 700 34.62 -76.23 38.26
N ALA A 701 33.71 -76.78 39.08
CA ALA A 701 33.75 -78.18 39.50
C ALA A 701 33.63 -79.13 38.31
N LYS A 702 32.67 -78.89 37.39
CA LYS A 702 32.50 -79.68 36.16
C LYS A 702 33.69 -79.56 35.21
N ALA A 703 34.23 -78.35 35.01
CA ALA A 703 35.42 -78.14 34.19
C ALA A 703 36.67 -78.81 34.79
N TRP A 704 36.79 -78.82 36.12
CA TRP A 704 37.87 -79.54 36.81
C TRP A 704 37.70 -81.05 36.61
N LEU A 705 36.49 -81.61 36.79
CA LEU A 705 36.18 -83.01 36.52
C LEU A 705 36.54 -83.40 35.08
N ASP A 706 36.19 -82.57 34.09
CA ASP A 706 36.52 -82.84 32.69
C ASP A 706 38.03 -82.86 32.42
N LYS A 707 38.80 -81.97 33.07
CA LYS A 707 40.26 -81.97 32.96
C LYS A 707 40.93 -83.11 33.75
N SER A 708 40.30 -83.59 34.82
CA SER A 708 40.84 -84.66 35.67
C SER A 708 40.50 -86.05 35.15
N LYS A 709 39.44 -86.21 34.33
CA LYS A 709 39.04 -87.47 33.67
C LYS A 709 40.21 -88.30 33.10
N PRO A 710 41.17 -87.75 32.34
CA PRO A 710 42.29 -88.52 31.77
C PRO A 710 43.25 -89.10 32.82
N PHE A 711 43.24 -88.58 34.05
CA PHE A 711 44.10 -89.03 35.16
C PHE A 711 43.37 -89.96 36.13
N LEU A 712 42.03 -90.02 36.06
CA LEU A 712 41.15 -90.77 36.96
C LEU A 712 40.53 -92.00 36.30
N SER A 713 40.69 -92.17 34.99
CA SER A 713 40.14 -93.31 34.24
C SER A 713 41.09 -94.50 34.31
N HIS A 714 40.67 -95.57 34.99
CA HIS A 714 41.39 -96.84 35.10
C HIS A 714 41.33 -97.72 33.83
N ASP A 715 40.60 -97.29 32.79
CA ASP A 715 40.37 -98.10 31.58
C ASP A 715 40.58 -97.30 30.29
N LEU A 716 41.76 -97.41 29.65
CA LEU A 716 41.91 -97.11 28.22
C LEU A 716 42.85 -98.13 27.52
N PRO A 717 42.47 -98.71 26.36
CA PRO A 717 43.21 -99.78 25.70
C PRO A 717 44.49 -99.31 24.98
N ILE A 718 45.42 -100.25 24.88
CA ILE A 718 46.74 -100.19 24.25
C ILE A 718 46.66 -99.83 22.73
N ILE A 719 47.29 -98.69 22.39
CA ILE A 719 47.96 -98.28 21.13
C ILE A 719 47.20 -97.45 20.04
N SER A 720 47.70 -96.21 19.89
CA SER A 720 47.90 -95.38 18.66
C SER A 720 46.69 -94.72 17.98
N ALA A 721 46.69 -93.45 17.54
CA ALA A 721 47.75 -92.45 17.37
C ALA A 721 47.19 -91.03 17.58
N SER A 722 47.44 -90.45 18.75
CA SER A 722 47.62 -89.00 18.94
C SER A 722 48.36 -88.84 20.26
N ASN A 723 49.67 -88.59 20.17
CA ASN A 723 50.54 -88.39 21.33
C ASN A 723 50.05 -87.21 22.18
N SER A 724 49.45 -87.49 23.34
CA SER A 724 49.56 -86.61 24.49
C SER A 724 50.06 -87.45 25.67
N TYR A 725 51.39 -87.58 25.78
CA TYR A 725 52.00 -88.07 27.01
C TYR A 725 51.50 -87.18 28.16
N LEU A 726 50.73 -87.76 29.10
CA LEU A 726 50.20 -87.02 30.25
C LEU A 726 51.37 -86.53 31.09
N LYS A 727 51.51 -85.21 31.21
CA LYS A 727 52.63 -84.60 31.95
C LYS A 727 52.30 -84.58 33.43
N VAL A 728 53.21 -85.06 34.28
CA VAL A 728 53.09 -84.96 35.76
C VAL A 728 52.94 -83.50 36.21
N ALA A 729 53.56 -82.55 35.49
CA ALA A 729 53.37 -81.11 35.71
C ALA A 729 51.90 -80.66 35.54
N ALA A 730 51.13 -81.29 34.65
CA ALA A 730 49.70 -81.00 34.48
C ALA A 730 48.86 -81.57 35.64
N LEU A 731 49.22 -82.74 36.18
CA LEU A 731 48.57 -83.32 37.36
C LEU A 731 48.85 -82.49 38.63
N LYS A 732 50.09 -82.02 38.83
CA LYS A 732 50.44 -81.06 39.91
C LYS A 732 49.57 -79.81 39.86
N LYS A 733 49.33 -79.30 38.65
CA LYS A 733 48.46 -78.14 38.43
C LYS A 733 47.00 -78.46 38.74
N LEU A 734 46.49 -79.63 38.36
CA LEU A 734 45.12 -80.05 38.64
C LEU A 734 44.83 -80.23 40.13
N VAL A 735 45.78 -80.77 40.89
CA VAL A 735 45.70 -80.89 42.36
C VAL A 735 45.79 -79.53 43.06
N ALA A 736 46.51 -78.57 42.49
CA ALA A 736 46.47 -77.19 42.98
C ALA A 736 45.12 -76.51 42.66
N GLU A 737 44.56 -76.78 41.48
CA GLU A 737 43.24 -76.29 41.04
C GLU A 737 42.09 -76.90 41.88
N SER A 738 42.21 -78.14 42.39
CA SER A 738 41.15 -78.78 43.21
C SER A 738 40.91 -78.08 44.55
N LYS A 739 41.96 -77.51 45.17
CA LYS A 739 41.87 -76.77 46.44
C LYS A 739 41.15 -75.42 46.33
N LEU A 740 40.89 -74.97 45.10
CA LEU A 740 40.15 -73.75 44.82
C LEU A 740 38.66 -74.02 44.53
N LEU A 741 38.25 -75.29 44.49
CA LEU A 741 36.87 -75.67 44.30
C LEU A 741 36.08 -75.46 45.59
N LYS A 742 34.89 -74.86 45.46
CA LYS A 742 33.94 -74.68 46.55
C LYS A 742 32.97 -75.85 46.72
N VAL A 743 33.03 -76.82 45.81
CA VAL A 743 32.18 -78.01 45.77
C VAL A 743 33.03 -79.19 46.19
N TYR A 744 32.53 -80.01 47.11
CA TYR A 744 33.20 -81.24 47.51
C TYR A 744 33.10 -82.28 46.38
N LEU A 745 34.25 -82.80 45.96
CA LEU A 745 34.38 -83.87 44.96
C LEU A 745 35.32 -84.94 45.51
N GLU A 746 34.87 -86.19 45.53
CA GLU A 746 35.65 -87.33 46.03
C GLU A 746 36.88 -87.59 45.12
N GLU A 747 36.75 -87.30 43.84
CA GLU A 747 37.78 -87.42 42.80
C GLU A 747 39.01 -86.53 43.05
N CYS A 748 38.86 -85.44 43.81
CA CYS A 748 39.97 -84.58 44.22
C CYS A 748 40.96 -85.34 45.12
N SER A 749 40.45 -86.18 46.03
CA SER A 749 41.28 -87.00 46.92
C SER A 749 42.03 -88.08 46.13
N VAL A 750 41.40 -88.66 45.11
CA VAL A 750 42.00 -89.66 44.23
C VAL A 750 43.13 -89.05 43.39
N ALA A 751 42.93 -87.86 42.81
CA ALA A 751 43.95 -87.16 42.03
C ALA A 751 45.20 -86.79 42.87
N GLU A 752 45.01 -86.42 44.15
CA GLU A 752 46.10 -86.19 45.09
C GLU A 752 46.92 -87.46 45.35
N GLU A 753 46.26 -88.61 45.49
CA GLU A 753 46.93 -89.89 45.70
C GLU A 753 47.72 -90.34 44.46
N VAL A 754 47.17 -90.16 43.25
CA VAL A 754 47.86 -90.48 41.99
C VAL A 754 49.10 -89.60 41.80
N LEU A 755 49.02 -88.31 42.15
CA LEU A 755 50.17 -87.41 42.10
C LEU A 755 51.28 -87.85 43.06
N LYS A 756 50.91 -88.27 44.27
CA LYS A 756 51.88 -88.77 45.25
C LYS A 756 52.66 -89.97 44.71
N LYS A 757 51.98 -90.95 44.12
CA LYS A 757 52.62 -92.12 43.48
C LYS A 757 53.54 -91.73 42.32
N CYS A 758 53.14 -90.74 41.50
CA CYS A 758 53.99 -90.23 40.41
C CYS A 758 55.29 -89.59 40.92
N MET A 759 55.22 -88.84 42.03
CA MET A 759 56.38 -88.19 42.64
C MET A 759 57.37 -89.18 43.24
N GLU A 760 56.86 -90.24 43.88
CA GLU A 760 57.68 -91.31 44.45
C GLU A 760 58.51 -91.99 43.34
N TRP A 761 57.89 -92.33 42.21
CA TRP A 761 58.62 -92.90 41.08
C TRP A 761 59.57 -91.93 40.37
N GLU A 762 59.21 -90.64 40.21
CA GLU A 762 60.11 -89.65 39.60
C GLU A 762 61.42 -89.56 40.40
N GLN A 763 61.32 -89.67 41.73
CA GLN A 763 62.46 -89.68 42.63
C GLN A 763 63.27 -90.97 42.54
N ASP A 764 62.61 -92.13 42.48
CA ASP A 764 63.27 -93.43 42.31
C ASP A 764 64.01 -93.54 40.96
N ALA A 765 63.37 -93.11 39.87
CA ALA A 765 63.95 -93.11 38.53
C ALA A 765 65.15 -92.14 38.42
N SER A 766 65.06 -90.96 39.02
CA SER A 766 66.16 -89.98 39.05
C SER A 766 67.37 -90.50 39.84
N SER A 767 67.13 -91.18 40.97
CA SER A 767 68.21 -91.83 41.73
C SER A 767 68.93 -92.89 40.89
N LEU A 768 68.18 -93.74 40.19
CA LEU A 768 68.74 -94.79 39.32
C LEU A 768 69.50 -94.23 38.11
N LEU A 769 69.05 -93.10 37.56
CA LEU A 769 69.75 -92.44 36.45
C LEU A 769 71.06 -91.79 36.91
N GLN A 770 71.07 -91.23 38.12
CA GLN A 770 72.28 -90.70 38.74
C GLN A 770 73.30 -91.81 39.00
N ASP A 771 72.84 -92.99 39.44
CA ASP A 771 73.68 -94.17 39.61
C ASP A 771 74.29 -94.64 38.27
N ALA A 772 73.51 -94.60 37.18
CA ALA A 772 73.97 -94.92 35.84
C ALA A 772 74.99 -93.89 35.28
N GLU A 773 74.78 -92.59 35.51
CA GLU A 773 75.74 -91.55 35.14
C GLU A 773 77.06 -91.65 35.92
N ASN A 774 76.99 -92.01 37.21
CA ASN A 774 78.18 -92.22 38.04
C ASN A 774 79.03 -93.38 37.54
N LEU A 775 78.40 -94.44 36.99
CA LEU A 775 79.10 -95.56 36.34
C LEU A 775 79.73 -95.18 34.98
N TRP A 776 79.17 -94.20 34.27
CA TRP A 776 79.65 -93.75 32.95
C TRP A 776 80.87 -92.80 33.02
N LYS A 777 81.06 -92.06 34.11
CA LYS A 777 82.14 -91.07 34.27
C LYS A 777 83.53 -91.64 34.61
N ILE A 778 83.71 -92.97 34.60
CA ILE A 778 85.02 -93.60 34.86
C ILE A 778 85.85 -93.54 33.58
N ASP A 779 86.73 -92.52 33.48
CA ASP A 779 87.59 -92.29 32.32
C ASP A 779 88.96 -92.99 32.43
N SER A 780 89.47 -93.38 31.27
CA SER A 780 90.55 -94.32 30.98
C SER A 780 91.98 -93.93 31.38
N ILE A 781 92.66 -94.70 32.26
CA ILE A 781 94.13 -94.87 32.29
C ILE A 781 94.50 -96.28 32.79
N GLY A 782 95.13 -97.10 31.94
CA GLY A 782 95.86 -98.32 32.33
C GLY A 782 95.20 -99.65 31.97
N ALA A 783 95.86 -100.43 31.11
CA ALA A 783 95.39 -101.70 30.59
C ALA A 783 95.04 -102.74 31.69
N GLY A 784 93.90 -103.41 31.51
CA GLY A 784 93.57 -104.68 32.17
C GLY A 784 92.63 -104.60 33.38
N ASN A 785 91.37 -104.19 33.19
CA ASN A 785 90.21 -104.72 33.95
C ASN A 785 88.87 -104.19 33.38
N THR A 786 88.46 -104.71 32.23
CA THR A 786 87.11 -104.52 31.67
C THR A 786 86.09 -105.55 32.22
N SER A 787 86.43 -106.33 33.26
CA SER A 787 85.57 -107.38 33.83
C SER A 787 84.68 -106.93 35.01
N CYS A 788 84.82 -105.69 35.53
CA CYS A 788 84.02 -105.20 36.66
C CYS A 788 82.93 -104.16 36.31
N LEU A 789 82.90 -103.65 35.08
CA LEU A 789 81.92 -102.63 34.67
C LEU A 789 80.62 -103.24 34.13
N ILE A 790 80.67 -104.44 33.52
CA ILE A 790 79.50 -105.10 32.92
C ILE A 790 78.41 -105.47 33.94
N PRO A 791 78.72 -106.04 35.13
CA PRO A 791 77.69 -106.38 36.13
C PRO A 791 77.01 -105.15 36.73
N GLY A 792 77.73 -104.03 36.89
CA GLY A 792 77.18 -102.77 37.37
C GLY A 792 76.18 -102.17 36.38
N PHE A 793 76.53 -102.16 35.08
CA PHE A 793 75.60 -101.77 34.03
C PHE A 793 74.40 -102.71 33.91
N GLN A 794 74.57 -104.02 34.08
CA GLN A 794 73.45 -104.98 34.07
C GLN A 794 72.52 -104.82 35.27
N ASN A 795 73.03 -104.56 36.47
CA ASN A 795 72.17 -104.28 37.63
C ASN A 795 71.44 -102.95 37.50
N CYS A 796 72.11 -101.90 36.99
CA CYS A 796 71.42 -100.65 36.65
C CYS A 796 70.34 -100.89 35.58
N LEU A 797 70.63 -101.69 34.55
CA LEU A 797 69.65 -102.06 33.52
C LEU A 797 68.47 -102.86 34.09
N LEU A 798 68.70 -103.84 34.96
CA LEU A 798 67.63 -104.63 35.60
C LEU A 798 66.79 -103.78 36.56
N SER A 799 67.41 -102.87 37.32
CA SER A 799 66.70 -101.94 38.19
C SER A 799 65.95 -100.88 37.38
N LEU A 800 66.51 -100.41 36.26
CA LEU A 800 65.81 -99.55 35.29
C LEU A 800 64.63 -100.29 34.66
N GLU A 801 64.80 -101.54 34.24
CA GLU A 801 63.72 -102.39 33.72
C GLU A 801 62.64 -102.63 34.79
N SER A 802 63.02 -102.82 36.05
CA SER A 802 62.07 -102.98 37.17
C SER A 802 61.31 -101.68 37.50
N THR A 803 61.96 -100.52 37.45
CA THR A 803 61.33 -99.20 37.69
C THR A 803 60.48 -98.76 36.49
N ILE A 804 60.90 -99.08 35.27
CA ILE A 804 60.07 -98.92 34.07
C ILE A 804 58.87 -99.89 34.12
N GLY A 805 59.09 -101.12 34.62
CA GLY A 805 58.05 -102.13 34.82
C GLY A 805 57.05 -101.79 35.92
N SER A 806 57.48 -101.17 37.04
CA SER A 806 56.59 -100.78 38.14
C SER A 806 55.62 -99.66 37.75
N TRP A 807 56.03 -98.77 36.83
CA TRP A 807 55.12 -97.79 36.22
C TRP A 807 54.10 -98.46 35.27
N SER A 808 54.47 -99.55 34.60
CA SER A 808 53.51 -100.30 33.78
C SER A 808 52.48 -101.09 34.60
N PHE A 809 52.82 -101.48 35.83
CA PHE A 809 51.93 -102.23 36.74
C PHE A 809 51.08 -101.37 37.67
N SER A 810 51.44 -100.11 37.89
CA SER A 810 50.66 -99.17 38.71
C SER A 810 49.54 -98.47 37.94
N TRP A 811 49.43 -98.74 36.64
CA TRP A 811 48.39 -98.26 35.72
C TRP A 811 47.56 -99.39 35.07
N SER A 812 47.64 -100.60 35.63
CA SER A 812 46.67 -101.70 35.44
C SER A 812 45.90 -101.90 36.74
#